data_AF-A0A5C7TDA7-F1
#
_entry.id   AF-A0A5C7TDA7-F1
#
_cell.length_a   1.000
_cell.length_b   1.000
_cell.length_c   1.000
_cell.angle_alpha   90.00
_cell.angle_beta   90.00
_cell.angle_gamma   90.00
#
_symmetry.space_group_name_H-M   'P 1'
#
loop_
_entity.id
_entity.type
_entity.pdbx_description
1 polymer ?
#
loop_
_entity_poly.entity_id
_entity_poly.type
_entity_poly.pdbx_seq_one_letter_code
_entity_poly.pdbx_strand_id
1 'polypeptide(L)'
;MLKRSLLLTATLALGWWLWPEQSVTAKAVARAQHADQPSVAATGQPASVQRPPAEQPETSERCQLPDRDQYEEHRLSLRKKLQGYLQQQLLNAVPYTELQLSLPSQYLLDLEMAQQQLLAKQAKNPQPVADHNEALQQLQQSPGTPQAKVQQIKNSALFDASFISPDGFLLPFTLKSMLLSVAGHDLTLLRSALADVELNGNDYAVGLKLISADTLQLLLQKTKAPADFRMQGMNLADIAVLFFRVDLLPLLASYNIEPTQVPGQYSALDLAFSAPDWHAPAVKQASPQHIVPDREQTIRYLQQRGYVLHASKTQTDNVETLTVHSIWNLAPVRQDNQYGQIIADPARLKLAEQQQLQAIQPVQVSEALSAFLQPLQHSDQQFEQTNQRCQQARARALQAQGLWLEAQISHTLNAAKNNQPDLHVVALHLHQTDPALAGRVLPARKDVRVAPLTEQNRARVIARLQNAGSAEHAGFTLKYLQYDTALAGYWQPQPTDSLQMLFKGKTTAAFWRELLARGFSLHLQDIYGRNLYPQAFAAGPDAVALLLEENVAVDQPSVGPDALDLALDISYRDKKLHPALLEIMQKMAKPEGSHLSRLRRLQQYQPAVFTTLQQTLAKEPLLLAWLEDLSRYDANPLLAVANE
;
A
#
# COMPACT_ATOMS: atom_id res chain seq x y z
N MET A 1 31.15 -49.18 -4.47
CA MET A 1 31.39 -47.73 -4.29
C MET A 1 30.56 -46.98 -5.34
N LEU A 2 29.93 -45.83 -5.10
CA LEU A 2 29.43 -45.20 -3.87
C LEU A 2 28.48 -44.03 -4.27
N LYS A 3 27.31 -43.89 -3.61
CA LYS A 3 26.35 -42.75 -3.70
C LYS A 3 25.86 -42.30 -5.10
N ARG A 4 24.58 -42.57 -5.43
CA ARG A 4 23.72 -41.66 -6.24
C ARG A 4 22.20 -41.90 -6.09
N SER A 5 21.72 -41.99 -4.85
CA SER A 5 20.28 -42.14 -4.54
C SER A 5 19.88 -41.42 -3.25
N LEU A 6 19.61 -40.10 -3.32
CA LEU A 6 18.99 -39.28 -2.24
C LEU A 6 18.80 -37.83 -2.71
N LEU A 7 17.58 -37.47 -3.14
CA LEU A 7 17.01 -36.10 -3.23
C LEU A 7 15.68 -36.14 -4.02
N LEU A 8 14.57 -36.51 -3.38
CA LEU A 8 13.25 -36.55 -4.04
C LEU A 8 12.05 -36.57 -3.05
N THR A 9 12.04 -35.64 -2.08
CA THR A 9 10.98 -35.53 -1.04
C THR A 9 10.70 -34.08 -0.64
N ALA A 10 10.25 -33.22 -1.57
CA ALA A 10 9.98 -31.79 -1.28
C ALA A 10 9.03 -31.10 -2.30
N THR A 11 7.74 -31.46 -2.33
CA THR A 11 6.77 -30.83 -3.27
C THR A 11 5.35 -30.57 -2.75
N LEU A 12 4.98 -31.04 -1.55
CA LEU A 12 3.62 -30.86 -0.98
C LEU A 12 3.54 -29.77 0.11
N ALA A 13 4.65 -29.50 0.81
CA ALA A 13 4.70 -28.50 1.89
C ALA A 13 4.51 -27.05 1.40
N LEU A 14 4.77 -26.77 0.12
CA LEU A 14 4.70 -25.42 -0.46
C LEU A 14 3.28 -24.89 -0.66
N GLY A 15 2.25 -25.75 -0.64
CA GLY A 15 0.86 -25.33 -0.85
C GLY A 15 0.24 -24.54 0.31
N TRP A 16 0.78 -24.65 1.53
CA TRP A 16 0.25 -24.03 2.74
C TRP A 16 1.09 -22.83 3.24
N TRP A 17 2.29 -22.63 2.68
CA TRP A 17 3.26 -21.60 3.08
C TRP A 17 3.57 -20.59 1.95
N LEU A 18 2.65 -20.46 0.99
CA LEU A 18 2.67 -19.42 -0.04
C LEU A 18 1.51 -18.40 0.11
N TRP A 19 1.04 -18.22 1.34
CA TRP A 19 0.46 -16.92 1.73
C TRP A 19 1.65 -15.96 1.96
N PRO A 20 1.78 -14.86 1.23
CA PRO A 20 2.90 -13.93 1.45
C PRO A 20 2.76 -13.25 2.81
N GLU A 21 3.89 -13.01 3.48
CA GLU A 21 3.99 -12.05 4.58
C GLU A 21 3.67 -10.64 4.03
N GLN A 22 2.39 -10.26 3.99
CA GLN A 22 2.01 -8.87 3.77
C GLN A 22 2.26 -8.09 5.05
N SER A 23 3.54 -7.79 5.27
CA SER A 23 4.03 -6.83 6.26
C SER A 23 3.19 -5.56 6.22
N VAL A 24 2.73 -5.10 7.39
CA VAL A 24 1.96 -3.86 7.51
C VAL A 24 2.88 -2.66 7.25
N THR A 25 3.04 -2.31 5.98
CA THR A 25 3.79 -1.14 5.51
C THR A 25 2.88 -0.23 4.71
N ALA A 26 2.41 0.86 5.31
CA ALA A 26 1.51 1.81 4.66
C ALA A 26 2.23 2.67 3.61
N LYS A 27 1.80 2.63 2.34
CA LYS A 27 2.02 3.71 1.35
C LYS A 27 1.24 3.55 0.03
N ALA A 28 0.81 4.71 -0.50
CA ALA A 28 0.43 5.05 -1.90
C ALA A 28 -0.57 4.14 -2.66
N VAL A 29 -1.72 4.60 -3.20
CA VAL A 29 -2.08 5.79 -4.01
C VAL A 29 -1.72 5.69 -5.52
N ALA A 30 -2.72 5.27 -6.31
CA ALA A 30 -2.96 5.59 -7.72
C ALA A 30 -4.49 5.42 -7.97
N ARG A 31 -5.27 6.39 -8.47
CA ARG A 31 -5.31 7.04 -9.82
C ARG A 31 -5.74 6.08 -10.96
N ALA A 32 -6.54 6.49 -11.95
CA ALA A 32 -7.50 7.62 -12.11
C ALA A 32 -8.32 7.44 -13.44
N GLN A 33 -9.28 8.34 -13.71
CA GLN A 33 -9.83 8.69 -15.07
C GLN A 33 -10.73 7.61 -15.74
N HIS A 34 -11.68 7.87 -16.66
CA HIS A 34 -12.27 9.07 -17.35
C HIS A 34 -13.63 8.63 -18.01
N ALA A 35 -14.56 9.41 -18.61
CA ALA A 35 -14.85 10.85 -18.80
C ALA A 35 -16.29 11.05 -19.40
N ASP A 36 -16.75 12.31 -19.52
CA ASP A 36 -17.61 12.87 -20.61
C ASP A 36 -19.08 12.40 -20.83
N GLN A 37 -20.05 13.14 -21.43
CA GLN A 37 -20.18 14.47 -22.08
C GLN A 37 -21.72 14.82 -22.22
N PRO A 38 -22.25 15.87 -22.92
CA PRO A 38 -21.74 17.21 -23.31
C PRO A 38 -22.77 18.39 -23.09
N SER A 39 -22.43 19.61 -23.59
CA SER A 39 -23.35 20.77 -23.86
C SER A 39 -23.84 21.59 -22.62
N VAL A 40 -24.19 22.88 -22.69
CA VAL A 40 -24.50 23.81 -23.81
C VAL A 40 -23.71 25.14 -23.68
N ALA A 41 -23.44 25.83 -24.79
CA ALA A 41 -22.74 27.12 -24.80
C ALA A 41 -23.68 28.35 -24.74
N ALA A 42 -23.24 29.44 -24.09
CA ALA A 42 -23.87 30.76 -24.17
C ALA A 42 -22.82 31.90 -24.10
N THR A 43 -22.99 32.90 -24.96
CA THR A 43 -22.10 34.05 -25.21
C THR A 43 -22.13 35.13 -24.13
N GLY A 44 -21.01 35.83 -23.85
CA GLY A 44 -20.99 37.05 -23.04
C GLY A 44 -19.63 37.77 -22.94
N GLN A 45 -19.60 39.05 -23.33
CA GLN A 45 -18.44 39.96 -23.45
C GLN A 45 -17.56 40.17 -22.18
N PRO A 46 -16.31 40.68 -22.33
CA PRO A 46 -15.41 40.91 -21.19
C PRO A 46 -15.79 42.14 -20.36
N ALA A 47 -16.01 41.96 -19.06
CA ALA A 47 -16.16 43.04 -18.08
C ALA A 47 -14.86 43.26 -17.30
N SER A 48 -14.32 44.49 -17.36
CA SER A 48 -13.12 44.88 -16.61
C SER A 48 -13.45 45.12 -15.13
N VAL A 49 -13.22 44.12 -14.28
CA VAL A 49 -13.45 44.24 -12.82
C VAL A 49 -12.16 44.59 -12.09
N GLN A 50 -12.03 45.86 -11.69
CA GLN A 50 -11.07 46.25 -10.66
C GLN A 50 -11.47 45.60 -9.33
N ARG A 51 -10.63 44.73 -8.77
CA ARG A 51 -10.83 44.21 -7.42
C ARG A 51 -10.48 45.30 -6.39
N PRO A 52 -11.29 45.51 -5.34
CA PRO A 52 -10.87 46.23 -4.15
C PRO A 52 -9.63 45.56 -3.52
N PRO A 53 -8.81 46.29 -2.74
CA PRO A 53 -7.78 45.67 -1.93
C PRO A 53 -8.42 44.68 -0.94
N ALA A 54 -7.83 43.50 -0.79
CA ALA A 54 -8.33 42.50 0.14
C ALA A 54 -8.07 42.94 1.59
N GLU A 55 -9.14 43.21 2.34
CA GLU A 55 -9.06 43.29 3.79
C GLU A 55 -8.51 41.96 4.34
N GLN A 56 -7.52 42.03 5.23
CA GLN A 56 -6.93 40.83 5.81
C GLN A 56 -7.94 40.22 6.79
N PRO A 57 -8.30 38.93 6.66
CA PRO A 57 -9.16 38.28 7.64
C PRO A 57 -8.49 38.30 9.02
N GLU A 58 -9.13 38.94 10.00
CA GLU A 58 -8.63 38.97 11.36
C GLU A 58 -8.53 37.55 11.94
N THR A 59 -7.43 37.31 12.68
CA THR A 59 -7.22 36.16 13.58
C THR A 59 -7.84 34.84 13.11
N SER A 60 -7.19 34.16 12.17
CA SER A 60 -7.53 32.78 11.84
C SER A 60 -7.47 31.90 13.10
N GLU A 61 -8.59 31.27 13.47
CA GLU A 61 -8.52 30.03 14.25
C GLU A 61 -7.61 29.07 13.50
N ARG A 62 -6.50 28.67 14.13
CA ARG A 62 -5.60 27.68 13.55
C ARG A 62 -6.31 26.33 13.56
N CYS A 63 -7.02 26.01 12.49
CA CYS A 63 -7.70 24.72 12.32
C CYS A 63 -6.66 23.59 12.39
N GLN A 64 -6.53 23.01 13.57
CA GLN A 64 -5.68 21.87 13.84
C GLN A 64 -6.29 20.68 13.10
N LEU A 65 -5.49 19.99 12.30
CA LEU A 65 -5.95 18.71 11.74
C LEU A 65 -6.28 17.79 12.92
N PRO A 66 -7.39 17.02 12.85
CA PRO A 66 -7.73 16.10 13.93
C PRO A 66 -6.58 15.12 14.13
N ASP A 67 -6.18 14.94 15.40
CA ASP A 67 -5.11 14.01 15.74
C ASP A 67 -5.54 12.59 15.32
N ARG A 68 -4.80 12.03 14.37
CA ARG A 68 -5.13 10.73 13.80
C ARG A 68 -4.90 9.60 14.80
N ASP A 69 -3.87 9.70 15.63
CA ASP A 69 -3.49 8.62 16.53
C ASP A 69 -4.53 8.53 17.68
N GLN A 70 -4.98 9.68 18.20
CA GLN A 70 -6.11 9.75 19.13
C GLN A 70 -7.43 9.23 18.51
N TYR A 71 -7.69 9.54 17.24
CA TYR A 71 -8.87 9.06 16.51
C TYR A 71 -8.87 7.53 16.32
N GLU A 72 -7.76 6.95 15.86
CA GLU A 72 -7.66 5.49 15.68
C GLU A 72 -7.63 4.76 17.05
N GLU A 73 -7.05 5.34 18.12
CA GLU A 73 -7.12 4.80 19.48
C GLU A 73 -8.57 4.76 20.01
N HIS A 74 -9.32 5.86 19.85
CA HIS A 74 -10.73 5.91 20.22
C HIS A 74 -11.55 4.84 19.48
N ARG A 75 -11.34 4.72 18.16
CA ARG A 75 -12.00 3.70 17.34
C ARG A 75 -11.60 2.29 17.72
N LEU A 76 -10.35 2.03 18.06
CA LEU A 76 -9.89 0.70 18.50
C LEU A 76 -10.65 0.22 19.75
N SER A 77 -10.97 1.13 20.67
CA SER A 77 -11.80 0.85 21.85
C SER A 77 -13.24 0.48 21.47
N LEU A 78 -13.84 1.20 20.52
CA LEU A 78 -15.19 0.92 20.02
C LEU A 78 -15.25 -0.38 19.19
N ARG A 79 -14.28 -0.62 18.31
CA ARG A 79 -14.16 -1.85 17.50
C ARG A 79 -14.04 -3.10 18.38
N LYS A 80 -13.25 -3.05 19.47
CA LYS A 80 -13.17 -4.15 20.45
C LYS A 80 -14.53 -4.49 21.09
N LYS A 81 -15.41 -3.51 21.30
CA LYS A 81 -16.79 -3.74 21.79
C LYS A 81 -17.65 -4.42 20.73
N LEU A 82 -17.56 -3.98 19.47
CA LEU A 82 -18.24 -4.62 18.33
C LEU A 82 -17.78 -6.07 18.15
N GLN A 83 -16.46 -6.34 18.18
CA GLN A 83 -15.89 -7.69 18.11
C GLN A 83 -16.44 -8.59 19.22
N GLY A 84 -16.53 -8.09 20.46
CA GLY A 84 -17.14 -8.81 21.58
C GLY A 84 -18.62 -9.14 21.38
N TYR A 85 -19.41 -8.20 20.83
CA TYR A 85 -20.81 -8.45 20.48
C TYR A 85 -20.96 -9.50 19.38
N LEU A 86 -20.20 -9.37 18.29
CA LEU A 86 -20.23 -10.32 17.16
C LEU A 86 -19.81 -11.73 17.58
N GLN A 87 -18.80 -11.84 18.46
CA GLN A 87 -18.40 -13.11 19.07
C GLN A 87 -19.53 -13.75 19.89
N GLN A 88 -20.31 -12.94 20.62
CA GLN A 88 -21.47 -13.44 21.35
C GLN A 88 -22.61 -13.87 20.42
N GLN A 89 -22.82 -13.19 19.29
CA GLN A 89 -23.81 -13.65 18.28
C GLN A 89 -23.40 -14.99 17.66
N LEU A 90 -22.12 -15.17 17.33
CA LEU A 90 -21.59 -16.45 16.83
C LEU A 90 -21.69 -17.57 17.89
N LEU A 91 -21.45 -17.26 19.18
CA LEU A 91 -21.69 -18.19 20.30
C LEU A 91 -23.16 -18.57 20.44
N ASN A 92 -24.08 -17.65 20.15
CA ASN A 92 -25.53 -17.87 20.14
C ASN A 92 -26.02 -18.56 18.85
N ALA A 93 -25.10 -19.07 18.01
CA ALA A 93 -25.37 -19.72 16.72
C ALA A 93 -26.09 -18.85 15.67
N VAL A 94 -25.99 -17.51 15.75
CA VAL A 94 -26.41 -16.61 14.67
C VAL A 94 -25.54 -16.88 13.44
N PRO A 95 -26.11 -17.07 12.23
CA PRO A 95 -25.33 -17.35 11.03
C PRO A 95 -24.29 -16.26 10.73
N TYR A 96 -23.06 -16.66 10.45
CA TYR A 96 -21.99 -15.75 10.03
C TYR A 96 -22.40 -14.89 8.82
N THR A 97 -23.15 -15.48 7.89
CA THR A 97 -23.68 -14.80 6.69
C THR A 97 -24.69 -13.70 7.02
N GLU A 98 -25.53 -13.92 8.03
CA GLU A 98 -26.51 -12.93 8.49
C GLU A 98 -25.80 -11.73 9.15
N LEU A 99 -24.77 -11.99 9.95
CA LEU A 99 -23.90 -10.94 10.52
C LEU A 99 -23.11 -10.20 9.43
N GLN A 100 -22.59 -10.92 8.43
CA GLN A 100 -21.86 -10.35 7.29
C GLN A 100 -22.72 -9.40 6.45
N LEU A 101 -24.00 -9.74 6.24
CA LEU A 101 -24.98 -8.90 5.54
C LEU A 101 -25.53 -7.75 6.41
N SER A 102 -25.50 -7.88 7.73
CA SER A 102 -25.94 -6.85 8.68
C SER A 102 -24.90 -5.76 8.99
N LEU A 103 -23.64 -5.98 8.63
CA LEU A 103 -22.53 -5.07 8.91
C LEU A 103 -22.24 -4.14 7.72
N PRO A 104 -21.88 -2.87 7.95
CA PRO A 104 -21.17 -2.07 6.95
C PRO A 104 -19.83 -2.72 6.57
N SER A 105 -19.47 -2.68 5.29
CA SER A 105 -18.29 -3.39 4.73
C SER A 105 -16.97 -3.09 5.46
N GLN A 106 -16.80 -1.86 5.94
CA GLN A 106 -15.64 -1.42 6.72
C GLN A 106 -15.43 -2.14 8.08
N TYR A 107 -16.43 -2.88 8.57
CA TYR A 107 -16.38 -3.65 9.82
C TYR A 107 -16.42 -5.18 9.60
N LEU A 108 -16.32 -5.67 8.36
CA LEU A 108 -16.29 -7.11 8.09
C LEU A 108 -15.05 -7.80 8.68
N LEU A 109 -13.92 -7.08 8.74
CA LEU A 109 -12.72 -7.55 9.44
C LEU A 109 -12.98 -7.74 10.95
N ASP A 110 -13.88 -6.97 11.57
CA ASP A 110 -14.24 -7.16 12.99
C ASP A 110 -15.05 -8.44 13.20
N LEU A 111 -15.86 -8.86 12.22
CA LEU A 111 -16.56 -10.15 12.25
C LEU A 111 -15.59 -11.33 12.08
N GLU A 112 -14.64 -11.22 11.16
CA GLU A 112 -13.58 -12.22 10.99
C GLU A 112 -12.72 -12.34 12.25
N MET A 113 -12.25 -11.21 12.81
CA MET A 113 -11.52 -11.18 14.08
C MET A 113 -12.33 -11.80 15.23
N ALA A 114 -13.63 -11.50 15.33
CA ALA A 114 -14.51 -12.07 16.34
C ALA A 114 -14.66 -13.60 16.22
N GLN A 115 -14.73 -14.13 14.99
CA GLN A 115 -14.74 -15.56 14.71
C GLN A 115 -13.38 -16.20 15.04
N GLN A 116 -12.26 -15.62 14.60
CA GLN A 116 -10.93 -16.19 14.87
C GLN A 116 -10.61 -16.23 16.37
N GLN A 117 -10.97 -15.17 17.11
CA GLN A 117 -10.89 -15.15 18.58
C GLN A 117 -11.83 -16.18 19.24
N LEU A 118 -12.98 -16.51 18.63
CA LEU A 118 -13.89 -17.53 19.14
C LEU A 118 -13.32 -18.93 18.94
N LEU A 119 -12.82 -19.23 17.73
CA LEU A 119 -12.16 -20.49 17.40
C LEU A 119 -10.93 -20.71 18.30
N ALA A 120 -10.12 -19.66 18.52
CA ALA A 120 -8.99 -19.70 19.45
C ALA A 120 -9.40 -19.99 20.91
N LYS A 121 -10.55 -19.46 21.38
CA LYS A 121 -11.11 -19.78 22.71
C LYS A 121 -11.69 -21.20 22.82
N GLN A 122 -12.14 -21.78 21.71
CA GLN A 122 -12.69 -23.13 21.64
C GLN A 122 -11.61 -24.20 21.32
N ALA A 123 -10.39 -23.78 21.00
CA ALA A 123 -9.29 -24.65 20.60
C ALA A 123 -8.85 -25.60 21.73
N LYS A 124 -8.63 -26.87 21.39
CA LYS A 124 -8.00 -27.84 22.32
C LYS A 124 -6.49 -27.62 22.33
N ASN A 125 -5.89 -27.54 23.52
CA ASN A 125 -4.45 -27.32 23.72
C ASN A 125 -3.89 -26.15 22.86
N PRO A 126 -4.34 -24.91 23.10
CA PRO A 126 -3.82 -23.73 22.40
C PRO A 126 -2.35 -23.49 22.74
N GLN A 127 -1.51 -23.30 21.72
CA GLN A 127 -0.07 -23.09 21.83
C GLN A 127 0.38 -21.91 20.94
N PRO A 128 1.16 -20.93 21.44
CA PRO A 128 1.71 -19.87 20.59
C PRO A 128 2.64 -20.47 19.53
N VAL A 129 2.40 -20.20 18.25
CA VAL A 129 3.20 -20.79 17.15
C VAL A 129 4.68 -20.36 17.24
N ALA A 130 4.93 -19.14 17.72
CA ALA A 130 6.25 -18.54 17.84
C ALA A 130 7.22 -19.40 18.68
N ASP A 131 6.70 -19.99 19.77
CA ASP A 131 7.47 -20.79 20.73
C ASP A 131 7.88 -22.16 20.15
N HIS A 132 7.17 -22.63 19.11
CA HIS A 132 7.31 -23.98 18.54
C HIS A 132 7.86 -24.01 17.11
N ASN A 133 8.17 -22.85 16.53
CA ASN A 133 8.63 -22.69 15.14
C ASN A 133 9.78 -23.64 14.75
N GLU A 134 10.80 -23.79 15.60
CA GLU A 134 11.94 -24.68 15.32
C GLU A 134 11.50 -26.16 15.30
N ALA A 135 10.71 -26.60 16.27
CA ALA A 135 10.21 -27.97 16.35
C ALA A 135 9.31 -28.31 15.14
N LEU A 136 8.47 -27.37 14.70
CA LEU A 136 7.65 -27.51 13.50
C LEU A 136 8.51 -27.58 12.22
N GLN A 137 9.55 -26.75 12.11
CA GLN A 137 10.50 -26.78 11.01
C GLN A 137 11.29 -28.10 10.95
N GLN A 138 11.75 -28.61 12.10
CA GLN A 138 12.42 -29.91 12.20
C GLN A 138 11.50 -31.07 11.77
N LEU A 139 10.22 -31.07 12.17
CA LEU A 139 9.24 -32.08 11.74
C LEU A 139 9.02 -32.07 10.21
N GLN A 140 8.90 -30.88 9.60
CA GLN A 140 8.78 -30.74 8.15
C GLN A 140 10.03 -31.26 7.42
N GLN A 141 11.21 -30.80 7.83
CA GLN A 141 12.49 -31.04 7.15
C GLN A 141 13.11 -32.42 7.43
N SER A 142 12.65 -33.14 8.47
CA SER A 142 13.17 -34.44 8.88
C SER A 142 13.34 -35.43 7.70
N PRO A 143 14.54 -35.98 7.45
CA PRO A 143 14.76 -36.94 6.37
C PRO A 143 14.30 -38.35 6.79
N GLY A 144 13.44 -38.98 5.99
CA GLY A 144 12.94 -40.33 6.27
C GLY A 144 11.91 -40.83 5.27
N THR A 145 11.49 -42.08 5.43
CA THR A 145 10.35 -42.64 4.68
C THR A 145 9.03 -42.00 5.15
N PRO A 146 7.96 -42.02 4.33
CA PRO A 146 6.64 -41.56 4.76
C PRO A 146 6.15 -42.23 6.05
N GLN A 147 6.42 -43.53 6.21
CA GLN A 147 6.12 -44.29 7.42
C GLN A 147 6.85 -43.73 8.65
N ALA A 148 8.15 -43.42 8.54
CA ALA A 148 8.92 -42.83 9.64
C ALA A 148 8.43 -41.43 9.99
N LYS A 149 8.12 -40.60 8.97
CA LYS A 149 7.54 -39.25 9.16
C LYS A 149 6.18 -39.30 9.87
N VAL A 150 5.28 -40.23 9.50
CA VAL A 150 4.00 -40.43 10.17
C VAL A 150 4.19 -40.71 11.67
N GLN A 151 5.09 -41.64 12.03
CA GLN A 151 5.35 -41.95 13.44
C GLN A 151 6.00 -40.78 14.18
N GLN A 152 6.91 -40.03 13.55
CA GLN A 152 7.53 -38.85 14.15
C GLN A 152 6.51 -37.73 14.42
N ILE A 153 5.56 -37.50 13.50
CA ILE A 153 4.49 -36.50 13.67
C ILE A 153 3.54 -36.93 14.79
N LYS A 154 3.10 -38.20 14.80
CA LYS A 154 2.23 -38.75 15.85
C LYS A 154 2.85 -38.70 17.25
N ASN A 155 4.15 -38.96 17.36
CA ASN A 155 4.87 -38.98 18.63
C ASN A 155 5.29 -37.57 19.12
N SER A 156 4.89 -36.51 18.41
CA SER A 156 5.12 -35.14 18.84
C SER A 156 4.21 -34.77 20.01
N ALA A 157 4.76 -34.14 21.05
CA ALA A 157 3.97 -33.55 22.14
C ALA A 157 2.99 -32.45 21.66
N LEU A 158 3.17 -31.96 20.42
CA LEU A 158 2.31 -30.98 19.77
C LEU A 158 1.25 -31.61 18.84
N PHE A 159 1.08 -32.93 18.82
CA PHE A 159 0.20 -33.61 17.84
C PHE A 159 -1.27 -33.17 17.92
N ASP A 160 -1.78 -32.97 19.14
CA ASP A 160 -3.12 -32.43 19.43
C ASP A 160 -3.09 -30.92 19.80
N ALA A 161 -2.00 -30.21 19.50
CA ALA A 161 -1.91 -28.77 19.72
C ALA A 161 -2.63 -27.96 18.64
N SER A 162 -3.29 -26.89 19.06
CA SER A 162 -3.89 -25.88 18.18
C SER A 162 -3.00 -24.63 18.20
N PHE A 163 -2.47 -24.21 17.05
CA PHE A 163 -1.49 -23.11 17.03
C PHE A 163 -2.15 -21.73 16.94
N ILE A 164 -1.70 -20.79 17.77
CA ILE A 164 -2.17 -19.41 17.81
C ILE A 164 -1.06 -18.47 17.33
N SER A 165 -1.40 -17.52 16.45
CA SER A 165 -0.47 -16.49 15.95
C SER A 165 -0.26 -15.34 16.94
N PRO A 166 0.78 -14.49 16.81
CA PRO A 166 1.09 -13.43 17.78
C PRO A 166 0.00 -12.36 17.97
N ASP A 167 -0.94 -12.26 17.04
CA ASP A 167 -2.14 -11.40 17.08
C ASP A 167 -3.36 -12.06 17.75
N GLY A 168 -3.25 -13.34 18.14
CA GLY A 168 -4.27 -14.08 18.89
C GLY A 168 -5.26 -14.87 18.05
N PHE A 169 -5.04 -15.01 16.73
CA PHE A 169 -5.90 -15.83 15.86
C PHE A 169 -5.50 -17.30 15.87
N LEU A 170 -6.48 -18.19 15.60
CA LEU A 170 -6.21 -19.61 15.38
C LEU A 170 -5.62 -19.82 13.99
N LEU A 171 -4.47 -20.48 13.90
CA LEU A 171 -3.92 -20.89 12.61
C LEU A 171 -4.73 -22.08 12.04
N PRO A 172 -4.99 -22.12 10.72
CA PRO A 172 -5.66 -23.25 10.07
C PRO A 172 -4.79 -24.52 9.99
N PHE A 173 -3.54 -24.45 10.44
CA PHE A 173 -2.56 -25.54 10.41
C PHE A 173 -2.57 -26.35 11.71
N THR A 174 -2.55 -27.69 11.58
CA THR A 174 -2.40 -28.63 12.69
C THR A 174 -1.34 -29.69 12.33
N LEU A 175 -0.76 -30.38 13.32
CA LEU A 175 0.10 -31.54 13.01
C LEU A 175 -0.69 -32.70 12.38
N LYS A 176 -2.02 -32.72 12.53
CA LYS A 176 -2.91 -33.65 11.82
C LYS A 176 -2.99 -33.31 10.33
N SER A 177 -3.12 -32.03 9.93
CA SER A 177 -3.06 -31.66 8.51
C SER A 177 -1.68 -31.97 7.89
N MET A 178 -0.59 -31.85 8.67
CA MET A 178 0.73 -32.35 8.25
C MET A 178 0.74 -33.87 8.04
N LEU A 179 0.25 -34.66 8.99
CA LEU A 179 0.13 -36.12 8.87
C LEU A 179 -0.66 -36.53 7.62
N LEU A 180 -1.78 -35.85 7.33
CA LEU A 180 -2.58 -36.07 6.14
C LEU A 180 -1.80 -35.78 4.85
N SER A 181 -0.99 -34.71 4.80
CA SER A 181 -0.13 -34.41 3.64
C SER A 181 1.00 -35.42 3.41
N VAL A 182 1.49 -36.08 4.47
CA VAL A 182 2.53 -37.12 4.38
C VAL A 182 1.95 -38.46 3.94
N ALA A 183 0.77 -38.82 4.47
CA ALA A 183 0.16 -40.13 4.26
C ALA A 183 -0.84 -40.18 3.08
N GLY A 184 -1.42 -39.05 2.67
CA GLY A 184 -2.57 -38.98 1.76
C GLY A 184 -2.38 -39.53 0.34
N HIS A 185 -1.15 -39.84 -0.06
CA HIS A 185 -0.82 -40.44 -1.37
C HIS A 185 -0.86 -41.97 -1.38
N ASP A 186 -0.97 -42.62 -0.21
CA ASP A 186 -1.15 -44.06 -0.06
C ASP A 186 -2.27 -44.33 0.95
N LEU A 187 -3.42 -44.81 0.45
CA LEU A 187 -4.58 -45.15 1.30
C LEU A 187 -4.26 -46.22 2.35
N THR A 188 -3.26 -47.07 2.14
CA THR A 188 -2.80 -48.08 3.11
C THR A 188 -2.08 -47.40 4.27
N LEU A 189 -1.10 -46.55 3.95
CA LEU A 189 -0.40 -45.72 4.93
C LEU A 189 -1.38 -44.81 5.68
N LEU A 190 -2.28 -44.13 4.98
CA LEU A 190 -3.28 -43.24 5.58
C LEU A 190 -4.21 -43.97 6.56
N ARG A 191 -4.71 -45.17 6.21
CA ARG A 191 -5.49 -46.01 7.13
C ARG A 191 -4.69 -46.40 8.38
N SER A 192 -3.40 -46.70 8.25
CA SER A 192 -2.54 -47.00 9.39
C SER A 192 -2.20 -45.77 10.24
N ALA A 193 -2.04 -44.59 9.60
CA ALA A 193 -1.72 -43.33 10.25
C ALA A 193 -2.90 -42.78 11.06
N LEU A 194 -4.13 -43.06 10.62
CA LEU A 194 -5.38 -42.63 11.26
C LEU A 194 -6.03 -43.71 12.13
N ALA A 195 -5.36 -44.85 12.40
CA ALA A 195 -5.94 -45.98 13.14
C ALA A 195 -6.57 -45.56 14.49
N ASP A 196 -5.90 -44.65 15.18
CA ASP A 196 -6.09 -44.17 16.56
C ASP A 196 -6.28 -42.64 16.65
N VAL A 197 -6.43 -41.94 15.52
CA VAL A 197 -6.53 -40.46 15.46
C VAL A 197 -7.98 -40.01 15.27
N GLU A 198 -8.49 -39.17 16.18
CA GLU A 198 -9.70 -38.36 15.97
C GLU A 198 -9.34 -37.08 15.19
N LEU A 199 -10.07 -36.82 14.10
CA LEU A 199 -9.96 -35.62 13.27
C LEU A 199 -11.08 -34.61 13.56
N ASN A 200 -10.84 -33.37 13.17
CA ASN A 200 -11.85 -32.32 13.04
C ASN A 200 -11.85 -31.75 11.61
N GLY A 201 -12.90 -31.02 11.21
CA GLY A 201 -13.02 -30.51 9.84
C GLY A 201 -11.88 -29.57 9.39
N ASN A 202 -11.27 -28.80 10.31
CA ASN A 202 -10.14 -27.92 9.96
C ASN A 202 -8.91 -28.71 9.50
N ASP A 203 -8.71 -29.94 9.99
CA ASP A 203 -7.54 -30.76 9.64
C ASP A 203 -7.45 -31.06 8.13
N TYR A 204 -8.57 -30.99 7.40
CA TYR A 204 -8.63 -31.36 5.98
C TYR A 204 -9.52 -30.49 5.07
N ALA A 205 -10.25 -29.48 5.57
CA ALA A 205 -11.11 -28.63 4.73
C ALA A 205 -10.37 -28.03 3.52
N VAL A 206 -9.19 -27.43 3.73
CA VAL A 206 -8.35 -26.91 2.64
C VAL A 206 -7.81 -28.04 1.73
N GLY A 207 -7.67 -29.25 2.27
CA GLY A 207 -7.28 -30.46 1.54
C GLY A 207 -8.34 -30.98 0.56
N LEU A 208 -9.61 -30.54 0.68
CA LEU A 208 -10.69 -30.96 -0.24
C LEU A 208 -10.37 -30.68 -1.70
N LYS A 209 -9.53 -29.67 -2.02
CA LYS A 209 -9.05 -29.42 -3.38
C LYS A 209 -8.29 -30.61 -4.02
N LEU A 210 -7.66 -31.48 -3.22
CA LEU A 210 -6.64 -32.43 -3.69
C LEU A 210 -6.92 -33.91 -3.37
N ILE A 211 -7.92 -34.24 -2.53
CA ILE A 211 -8.19 -35.63 -2.12
C ILE A 211 -9.27 -36.33 -2.97
N SER A 212 -9.24 -37.66 -3.08
CA SER A 212 -10.30 -38.46 -3.71
C SER A 212 -11.51 -38.65 -2.76
N ALA A 213 -12.63 -39.13 -3.31
CA ALA A 213 -13.80 -39.52 -2.52
C ALA A 213 -13.47 -40.64 -1.51
N ASP A 214 -12.68 -41.65 -1.88
CA ASP A 214 -12.23 -42.73 -0.97
C ASP A 214 -11.42 -42.18 0.21
N THR A 215 -10.54 -41.20 -0.06
CA THR A 215 -9.79 -40.49 0.98
C THR A 215 -10.76 -39.71 1.88
N LEU A 216 -11.66 -38.90 1.30
CA LEU A 216 -12.64 -38.14 2.08
C LEU A 216 -13.52 -39.03 2.95
N GLN A 217 -13.96 -40.19 2.45
CA GLN A 217 -14.77 -41.14 3.22
C GLN A 217 -14.03 -41.61 4.48
N LEU A 218 -12.73 -41.92 4.37
CA LEU A 218 -11.88 -42.28 5.51
C LEU A 218 -11.72 -41.10 6.50
N LEU A 219 -11.57 -39.87 6.01
CA LEU A 219 -11.48 -38.69 6.88
C LEU A 219 -12.79 -38.43 7.62
N LEU A 220 -13.94 -38.52 6.94
CA LEU A 220 -15.27 -38.37 7.53
C LEU A 220 -15.55 -39.46 8.59
N GLN A 221 -15.18 -40.72 8.32
CA GLN A 221 -15.24 -41.82 9.31
C GLN A 221 -14.36 -41.58 10.56
N LYS A 222 -13.34 -40.74 10.44
CA LYS A 222 -12.42 -40.35 11.53
C LYS A 222 -12.72 -38.98 12.13
N THR A 223 -13.70 -38.26 11.59
CA THR A 223 -14.10 -36.94 12.07
C THR A 223 -15.23 -37.06 13.07
N LYS A 224 -15.07 -36.45 14.25
CA LYS A 224 -16.19 -36.30 15.18
C LYS A 224 -17.12 -35.18 14.72
N ALA A 225 -18.39 -35.49 14.52
CA ALA A 225 -19.45 -34.57 14.09
C ALA A 225 -19.05 -33.65 12.90
N PRO A 226 -18.74 -34.22 11.71
CA PRO A 226 -18.26 -33.43 10.57
C PRO A 226 -19.28 -32.38 10.07
N ALA A 227 -20.57 -32.59 10.34
CA ALA A 227 -21.64 -31.63 10.02
C ALA A 227 -21.62 -30.35 10.88
N ASP A 228 -20.87 -30.32 12.00
CA ASP A 228 -20.74 -29.16 12.89
C ASP A 228 -19.63 -28.19 12.43
N PHE A 229 -18.73 -28.61 11.54
CA PHE A 229 -17.62 -27.79 11.04
C PHE A 229 -18.12 -26.51 10.35
N ARG A 230 -17.62 -25.34 10.76
CA ARG A 230 -17.83 -24.05 10.08
C ARG A 230 -16.53 -23.27 9.98
N MET A 231 -16.28 -22.67 8.81
CA MET A 231 -15.15 -21.77 8.53
C MET A 231 -15.71 -20.56 7.76
N GLN A 232 -15.69 -19.35 8.34
CA GLN A 232 -16.35 -18.16 7.77
C GLN A 232 -17.82 -18.42 7.34
N GLY A 233 -18.52 -19.25 8.12
CA GLY A 233 -19.90 -19.70 7.83
C GLY A 233 -20.02 -20.91 6.90
N MET A 234 -19.02 -21.20 6.07
CA MET A 234 -19.00 -22.33 5.15
C MET A 234 -18.88 -23.68 5.87
N ASN A 235 -19.65 -24.67 5.41
CA ASN A 235 -19.49 -26.08 5.78
C ASN A 235 -18.57 -26.84 4.79
N LEU A 236 -18.30 -28.14 5.00
CA LEU A 236 -17.38 -28.89 4.12
C LEU A 236 -17.87 -29.01 2.66
N ALA A 237 -19.17 -28.98 2.40
CA ALA A 237 -19.75 -28.97 1.06
C ALA A 237 -19.64 -27.59 0.39
N ASP A 238 -19.76 -26.49 1.13
CA ASP A 238 -19.43 -25.15 0.61
C ASP A 238 -17.95 -25.06 0.21
N ILE A 239 -17.04 -25.60 1.03
CA ILE A 239 -15.60 -25.67 0.70
C ILE A 239 -15.33 -26.58 -0.51
N ALA A 240 -16.08 -27.67 -0.67
CA ALA A 240 -16.01 -28.49 -1.89
C ALA A 240 -16.51 -27.70 -3.12
N VAL A 241 -17.56 -26.88 -3.00
CA VAL A 241 -18.03 -25.97 -4.07
C VAL A 241 -17.00 -24.89 -4.40
N LEU A 242 -16.36 -24.27 -3.40
CA LEU A 242 -15.26 -23.30 -3.56
C LEU A 242 -14.09 -23.87 -4.38
N PHE A 243 -13.84 -25.17 -4.29
CA PHE A 243 -12.82 -25.88 -5.06
C PHE A 243 -13.36 -26.63 -6.30
N PHE A 244 -14.63 -26.41 -6.66
CA PHE A 244 -15.32 -27.05 -7.80
C PHE A 244 -15.29 -28.59 -7.78
N ARG A 245 -15.34 -29.17 -6.58
CA ARG A 245 -15.28 -30.62 -6.29
C ARG A 245 -16.68 -31.23 -6.19
N VAL A 246 -17.43 -31.11 -7.29
CA VAL A 246 -18.76 -31.70 -7.47
C VAL A 246 -18.81 -33.21 -7.18
N ASP A 247 -17.71 -33.92 -7.40
CA ASP A 247 -17.56 -35.36 -7.13
C ASP A 247 -17.61 -35.72 -5.64
N LEU A 248 -17.27 -34.78 -4.75
CA LEU A 248 -17.31 -34.97 -3.30
C LEU A 248 -18.69 -34.70 -2.69
N LEU A 249 -19.56 -33.94 -3.39
CA LEU A 249 -20.84 -33.48 -2.85
C LEU A 249 -21.84 -34.61 -2.53
N PRO A 250 -21.98 -35.69 -3.33
CA PRO A 250 -22.85 -36.82 -2.97
C PRO A 250 -22.41 -37.56 -1.71
N LEU A 251 -21.09 -37.64 -1.46
CA LEU A 251 -20.53 -38.25 -0.25
C LEU A 251 -20.71 -37.35 0.97
N LEU A 252 -20.55 -36.03 0.82
CA LEU A 252 -20.80 -35.07 1.90
C LEU A 252 -22.30 -35.06 2.28
N ALA A 253 -23.20 -35.13 1.31
CA ALA A 253 -24.64 -35.27 1.55
C ALA A 253 -25.00 -36.54 2.35
N SER A 254 -24.30 -37.67 2.13
CA SER A 254 -24.52 -38.89 2.94
C SER A 254 -24.05 -38.80 4.40
N TYR A 255 -23.41 -37.70 4.79
CA TYR A 255 -23.08 -37.33 6.17
C TYR A 255 -23.94 -36.15 6.69
N ASN A 256 -25.05 -35.84 6.00
CA ASN A 256 -25.90 -34.68 6.22
C ASN A 256 -25.17 -33.33 6.07
N ILE A 257 -24.19 -33.27 5.16
CA ILE A 257 -23.43 -32.06 4.83
C ILE A 257 -23.77 -31.63 3.40
N GLU A 258 -24.85 -30.88 3.25
CA GLU A 258 -25.29 -30.31 1.98
C GLU A 258 -24.70 -28.91 1.77
N PRO A 259 -24.47 -28.45 0.52
CA PRO A 259 -24.08 -27.07 0.25
C PRO A 259 -25.10 -26.09 0.85
N THR A 260 -24.64 -25.00 1.46
CA THR A 260 -25.50 -24.12 2.25
C THR A 260 -26.48 -23.33 1.37
N GLN A 261 -27.73 -23.19 1.84
CA GLN A 261 -28.73 -22.28 1.28
C GLN A 261 -29.51 -21.60 2.40
N VAL A 262 -29.43 -20.26 2.44
CA VAL A 262 -30.19 -19.38 3.33
C VAL A 262 -31.17 -18.58 2.45
N PRO A 263 -32.49 -18.85 2.51
CA PRO A 263 -33.47 -18.27 1.60
C PRO A 263 -33.38 -16.75 1.51
N GLY A 264 -33.16 -16.24 0.29
CA GLY A 264 -33.07 -14.80 0.00
C GLY A 264 -31.80 -14.10 0.48
N GLN A 265 -30.83 -14.81 1.09
CA GLN A 265 -29.59 -14.20 1.59
C GLN A 265 -28.32 -14.74 0.91
N TYR A 266 -28.21 -16.06 0.77
CA TYR A 266 -27.01 -16.72 0.27
C TYR A 266 -27.32 -18.15 -0.19
N SER A 267 -26.66 -18.62 -1.24
CA SER A 267 -26.55 -20.05 -1.55
C SER A 267 -25.17 -20.40 -2.09
N ALA A 268 -24.79 -21.68 -1.98
CA ALA A 268 -23.57 -22.21 -2.59
C ALA A 268 -23.48 -21.98 -4.11
N LEU A 269 -24.58 -21.70 -4.81
CA LEU A 269 -24.53 -21.32 -6.23
C LEU A 269 -23.86 -19.94 -6.42
N ASP A 270 -24.08 -19.00 -5.50
CA ASP A 270 -23.42 -17.70 -5.49
C ASP A 270 -21.90 -17.86 -5.37
N LEU A 271 -21.48 -18.80 -4.51
CA LEU A 271 -20.08 -19.18 -4.29
C LEU A 271 -19.48 -19.87 -5.53
N ALA A 272 -20.22 -20.76 -6.20
CA ALA A 272 -19.76 -21.42 -7.42
C ALA A 272 -19.51 -20.43 -8.59
N PHE A 273 -20.29 -19.35 -8.65
CA PHE A 273 -20.12 -18.27 -9.63
C PHE A 273 -18.96 -17.32 -9.28
N SER A 274 -18.86 -16.87 -8.02
CA SER A 274 -17.87 -15.88 -7.56
C SER A 274 -16.46 -16.47 -7.45
N ALA A 275 -16.32 -17.65 -6.84
CA ALA A 275 -15.05 -18.25 -6.43
C ALA A 275 -13.96 -18.12 -7.51
N PRO A 276 -12.72 -17.75 -7.14
CA PRO A 276 -11.64 -17.60 -8.12
C PRO A 276 -11.30 -18.94 -8.77
N ASP A 277 -10.78 -18.90 -10.00
CA ASP A 277 -10.22 -20.09 -10.63
C ASP A 277 -8.92 -20.47 -9.92
N TRP A 278 -9.05 -21.29 -8.88
CA TRP A 278 -7.95 -21.80 -8.05
C TRP A 278 -7.02 -22.70 -8.87
N HIS A 279 -6.18 -22.12 -9.73
CA HIS A 279 -5.20 -22.83 -10.54
C HIS A 279 -4.52 -23.93 -9.72
N ALA A 280 -4.47 -25.14 -10.27
CA ALA A 280 -3.56 -26.14 -9.74
C ALA A 280 -2.14 -25.63 -9.95
N PRO A 281 -1.23 -25.70 -8.96
CA PRO A 281 0.20 -25.59 -9.25
C PRO A 281 0.53 -26.66 -10.31
N ALA A 282 1.49 -26.38 -11.21
CA ALA A 282 1.76 -27.22 -12.38
C ALA A 282 2.45 -28.55 -12.01
N VAL A 283 1.71 -29.45 -11.36
CA VAL A 283 2.17 -30.77 -10.91
C VAL A 283 2.30 -31.69 -12.13
N LYS A 284 3.43 -31.55 -12.83
CA LYS A 284 3.90 -32.51 -13.85
C LYS A 284 4.44 -33.79 -13.19
N GLN A 285 3.60 -34.51 -12.45
CA GLN A 285 3.79 -35.93 -12.12
C GLN A 285 2.50 -36.58 -11.63
N ALA A 286 2.26 -37.82 -12.07
CA ALA A 286 0.94 -38.43 -12.06
C ALA A 286 0.55 -39.09 -10.73
N SER A 287 -0.73 -38.96 -10.39
CA SER A 287 -1.54 -40.07 -9.85
C SER A 287 -2.57 -40.48 -10.92
N PRO A 288 -2.95 -41.76 -11.03
CA PRO A 288 -3.76 -42.25 -12.15
C PRO A 288 -5.26 -41.88 -12.09
N GLN A 289 -5.75 -41.29 -11.00
CA GLN A 289 -7.06 -40.65 -10.94
C GLN A 289 -6.90 -39.15 -11.19
N HIS A 290 -7.37 -38.65 -12.34
CA HIS A 290 -7.42 -37.22 -12.60
C HIS A 290 -8.53 -36.58 -11.75
N ILE A 291 -8.14 -35.95 -10.65
CA ILE A 291 -9.01 -35.03 -9.90
C ILE A 291 -9.10 -33.75 -10.73
N VAL A 292 -10.26 -33.51 -11.35
CA VAL A 292 -10.53 -32.34 -12.19
C VAL A 292 -11.58 -31.46 -11.50
N PRO A 293 -11.18 -30.30 -10.95
CA PRO A 293 -12.12 -29.25 -10.56
C PRO A 293 -12.93 -28.79 -11.79
N ASP A 294 -14.26 -28.87 -11.73
CA ASP A 294 -15.14 -28.46 -12.82
C ASP A 294 -16.22 -27.48 -12.31
N ARG A 295 -16.04 -26.20 -12.65
CA ARG A 295 -16.95 -25.12 -12.27
C ARG A 295 -18.32 -25.27 -12.97
N GLU A 296 -18.35 -25.65 -14.24
CA GLU A 296 -19.62 -25.80 -14.98
C GLU A 296 -20.43 -26.96 -14.41
N GLN A 297 -19.80 -28.11 -14.17
CA GLN A 297 -20.47 -29.26 -13.55
C GLN A 297 -20.92 -28.94 -12.11
N THR A 298 -20.12 -28.20 -11.33
CA THR A 298 -20.49 -27.74 -9.98
C THR A 298 -21.71 -26.80 -10.02
N ILE A 299 -21.71 -25.80 -10.91
CA ILE A 299 -22.86 -24.90 -11.12
C ILE A 299 -24.10 -25.71 -11.51
N ARG A 300 -24.00 -26.59 -12.51
CA ARG A 300 -25.13 -27.41 -12.98
C ARG A 300 -25.69 -28.34 -11.90
N TYR A 301 -24.83 -28.94 -11.07
CA TYR A 301 -25.24 -29.80 -9.96
C TYR A 301 -26.12 -29.06 -8.93
N LEU A 302 -25.80 -27.80 -8.67
CA LEU A 302 -26.53 -26.92 -7.76
C LEU A 302 -27.83 -26.40 -8.40
N GLN A 303 -27.79 -25.96 -9.67
CA GLN A 303 -28.98 -25.56 -10.43
C GLN A 303 -30.03 -26.68 -10.49
N GLN A 304 -29.60 -27.91 -10.76
CA GLN A 304 -30.47 -29.11 -10.78
C GLN A 304 -31.12 -29.43 -9.43
N ARG A 305 -30.62 -28.88 -8.32
CA ARG A 305 -31.17 -29.02 -6.96
C ARG A 305 -32.01 -27.83 -6.51
N GLY A 306 -32.21 -26.83 -7.37
CA GLY A 306 -33.00 -25.64 -7.05
C GLY A 306 -32.27 -24.59 -6.23
N TYR A 307 -30.93 -24.62 -6.19
CA TYR A 307 -30.16 -23.53 -5.57
C TYR A 307 -30.37 -22.21 -6.33
N VAL A 308 -30.53 -21.12 -5.58
CA VAL A 308 -30.83 -19.78 -6.10
C VAL A 308 -29.54 -19.00 -6.33
N LEU A 309 -29.46 -18.25 -7.43
CA LEU A 309 -28.36 -17.33 -7.71
C LEU A 309 -28.78 -15.89 -7.38
N HIS A 310 -28.15 -15.33 -6.35
CA HIS A 310 -28.35 -13.95 -5.90
C HIS A 310 -27.44 -13.01 -6.69
N ALA A 311 -27.96 -12.50 -7.82
CA ALA A 311 -27.18 -11.71 -8.77
C ALA A 311 -28.05 -10.73 -9.56
N SER A 312 -27.41 -9.70 -10.11
CA SER A 312 -28.02 -8.75 -11.05
C SER A 312 -27.24 -8.70 -12.36
N LYS A 313 -27.96 -8.59 -13.49
CA LYS A 313 -27.35 -8.25 -14.78
C LYS A 313 -27.03 -6.75 -14.79
N THR A 314 -25.81 -6.41 -15.13
CA THR A 314 -25.24 -5.06 -15.16
C THR A 314 -24.57 -4.81 -16.51
N GLN A 315 -24.17 -3.57 -16.78
CA GLN A 315 -23.32 -3.24 -17.92
C GLN A 315 -22.07 -2.52 -17.42
N THR A 316 -20.92 -2.91 -17.96
CA THR A 316 -19.61 -2.32 -17.66
C THR A 316 -18.91 -2.10 -18.98
N ASP A 317 -18.57 -0.85 -19.33
CA ASP A 317 -17.93 -0.48 -20.60
C ASP A 317 -18.66 -1.01 -21.86
N ASN A 318 -20.01 -1.00 -21.83
CA ASN A 318 -20.93 -1.59 -22.82
C ASN A 318 -20.86 -3.12 -22.97
N VAL A 319 -20.12 -3.82 -22.12
CA VAL A 319 -20.17 -5.29 -21.99
C VAL A 319 -21.26 -5.66 -20.98
N GLU A 320 -22.06 -6.67 -21.30
CA GLU A 320 -22.99 -7.26 -20.33
C GLU A 320 -22.21 -8.04 -19.28
N THR A 321 -22.47 -7.73 -18.01
CA THR A 321 -21.81 -8.34 -16.85
C THR A 321 -22.83 -8.85 -15.84
N LEU A 322 -22.41 -9.77 -14.98
CA LEU A 322 -23.21 -10.32 -13.90
C LEU A 322 -22.57 -9.95 -12.57
N THR A 323 -23.23 -9.11 -11.78
CA THR A 323 -22.83 -8.79 -10.41
C THR A 323 -23.41 -9.85 -9.47
N VAL A 324 -22.57 -10.76 -8.99
CA VAL A 324 -22.96 -11.86 -8.07
C VAL A 324 -22.61 -11.50 -6.63
N HIS A 325 -23.60 -11.59 -5.74
CA HIS A 325 -23.42 -11.30 -4.32
C HIS A 325 -23.05 -12.58 -3.57
N SER A 326 -21.86 -12.63 -2.96
CA SER A 326 -21.32 -13.87 -2.39
C SER A 326 -20.50 -13.63 -1.14
N ILE A 327 -20.52 -14.58 -0.21
CA ILE A 327 -19.80 -14.55 1.07
C ILE A 327 -18.28 -14.41 0.89
N TRP A 328 -17.74 -14.83 -0.25
CA TRP A 328 -16.30 -14.79 -0.56
C TRP A 328 -15.82 -13.42 -1.07
N ASN A 329 -16.71 -12.44 -1.25
CA ASN A 329 -16.39 -11.11 -1.77
C ASN A 329 -15.80 -10.18 -0.67
N LEU A 330 -14.88 -10.73 0.13
CA LEU A 330 -14.30 -10.13 1.34
C LEU A 330 -13.02 -9.31 1.10
N ALA A 331 -12.47 -9.33 -0.12
CA ALA A 331 -11.37 -8.43 -0.49
C ALA A 331 -11.88 -6.97 -0.55
N PRO A 332 -11.16 -5.98 -0.01
CA PRO A 332 -11.58 -4.56 -0.04
C PRO A 332 -11.40 -3.94 -1.43
N VAL A 333 -12.25 -4.34 -2.39
CA VAL A 333 -12.24 -3.86 -3.78
C VAL A 333 -12.97 -2.51 -3.90
N ARG A 334 -12.35 -1.48 -3.31
CA ARG A 334 -12.70 -0.05 -3.40
C ARG A 334 -14.06 0.30 -2.76
N GLN A 335 -14.41 1.59 -2.79
CA GLN A 335 -15.38 2.22 -1.86
C GLN A 335 -16.85 2.17 -2.35
N ASP A 336 -17.13 1.41 -3.40
CA ASP A 336 -18.37 1.45 -4.19
C ASP A 336 -19.08 0.09 -4.33
N ASN A 337 -18.38 -1.05 -4.26
CA ASN A 337 -18.98 -2.36 -4.50
C ASN A 337 -19.66 -2.98 -3.26
N GLN A 338 -20.99 -2.99 -3.25
CA GLN A 338 -21.81 -3.69 -2.25
C GLN A 338 -21.79 -5.22 -2.47
N TYR A 339 -20.87 -5.93 -1.81
CA TYR A 339 -20.81 -7.40 -1.75
C TYR A 339 -20.76 -8.14 -3.09
N GLY A 340 -20.55 -7.43 -4.21
CA GLY A 340 -20.76 -7.93 -5.56
C GLY A 340 -19.46 -8.14 -6.32
N GLN A 341 -19.32 -9.30 -6.95
CA GLN A 341 -18.25 -9.57 -7.91
C GLN A 341 -18.81 -9.47 -9.32
N ILE A 342 -18.18 -8.64 -10.15
CA ILE A 342 -18.52 -8.45 -11.56
C ILE A 342 -17.92 -9.60 -12.38
N ILE A 343 -18.77 -10.33 -13.11
CA ILE A 343 -18.38 -11.45 -13.96
C ILE A 343 -18.69 -11.10 -15.42
N ALA A 344 -17.66 -11.09 -16.26
CA ALA A 344 -17.75 -10.86 -17.72
C ALA A 344 -17.46 -12.12 -18.56
N ASP A 345 -17.31 -13.28 -17.91
CA ASP A 345 -17.01 -14.57 -18.54
C ASP A 345 -18.23 -15.13 -19.29
N PRO A 346 -18.18 -15.28 -20.64
CA PRO A 346 -19.32 -15.76 -21.43
C PRO A 346 -19.83 -17.14 -21.03
N ALA A 347 -18.98 -18.03 -20.50
CA ALA A 347 -19.42 -19.35 -20.06
C ALA A 347 -20.32 -19.25 -18.82
N ARG A 348 -19.90 -18.49 -17.80
CA ARG A 348 -20.74 -18.17 -16.64
C ARG A 348 -21.97 -17.35 -17.00
N LEU A 349 -21.87 -16.34 -17.86
CA LEU A 349 -23.05 -15.56 -18.29
C LEU A 349 -24.13 -16.49 -18.88
N LYS A 350 -23.75 -17.39 -19.79
CA LYS A 350 -24.66 -18.40 -20.36
C LYS A 350 -25.24 -19.36 -19.33
N LEU A 351 -24.50 -19.70 -18.27
CA LEU A 351 -25.03 -20.51 -17.15
C LEU A 351 -26.02 -19.73 -16.28
N ALA A 352 -25.83 -18.42 -16.10
CA ALA A 352 -26.76 -17.56 -15.38
C ALA A 352 -28.07 -17.32 -16.15
N GLU A 353 -28.04 -17.31 -17.50
CA GLU A 353 -29.25 -17.27 -18.34
C GLU A 353 -30.17 -18.48 -18.17
N GLN A 354 -29.63 -19.61 -17.71
CA GLN A 354 -30.39 -20.83 -17.41
C GLN A 354 -31.06 -20.79 -16.01
N GLN A 355 -30.93 -19.69 -15.26
CA GLN A 355 -31.34 -19.55 -13.87
C GLN A 355 -32.27 -18.35 -13.67
N GLN A 356 -33.27 -18.49 -12.78
CA GLN A 356 -33.96 -17.32 -12.25
C GLN A 356 -33.05 -16.61 -11.24
N LEU A 357 -32.56 -15.42 -11.62
CA LEU A 357 -31.81 -14.54 -10.74
C LEU A 357 -32.73 -13.95 -9.66
N GLN A 358 -32.21 -13.77 -8.46
CA GLN A 358 -32.89 -13.09 -7.36
C GLN A 358 -32.00 -11.99 -6.76
N ALA A 359 -32.61 -10.99 -6.12
CA ALA A 359 -31.88 -10.03 -5.29
C ALA A 359 -31.68 -10.60 -3.87
N ILE A 360 -30.61 -10.18 -3.18
CA ILE A 360 -30.51 -10.39 -1.74
C ILE A 360 -31.60 -9.58 -1.04
N GLN A 361 -32.31 -10.23 -0.12
CA GLN A 361 -33.26 -9.59 0.79
C GLN A 361 -32.48 -8.86 1.89
N PRO A 362 -32.80 -7.58 2.18
CA PRO A 362 -32.04 -6.80 3.16
C PRO A 362 -32.24 -7.36 4.57
N VAL A 363 -31.14 -7.79 5.20
CA VAL A 363 -31.14 -8.19 6.60
C VAL A 363 -31.35 -6.96 7.48
N GLN A 364 -32.30 -7.03 8.41
CA GLN A 364 -32.60 -5.92 9.32
C GLN A 364 -31.52 -5.81 10.38
N VAL A 365 -30.78 -4.69 10.39
CA VAL A 365 -29.79 -4.39 11.44
C VAL A 365 -30.52 -4.26 12.78
N SER A 366 -30.28 -5.20 13.69
CA SER A 366 -30.92 -5.19 15.01
C SER A 366 -30.57 -3.93 15.80
N GLU A 367 -31.48 -3.46 16.67
CA GLU A 367 -31.23 -2.31 17.55
C GLU A 367 -29.96 -2.52 18.39
N ALA A 368 -29.71 -3.76 18.83
CA ALA A 368 -28.51 -4.15 19.56
C ALA A 368 -27.24 -3.95 18.73
N LEU A 369 -27.19 -4.40 17.47
CA LEU A 369 -26.03 -4.18 16.59
C LEU A 369 -25.87 -2.69 16.23
N SER A 370 -26.99 -2.00 15.96
CA SER A 370 -27.04 -0.57 15.67
C SER A 370 -26.37 0.26 16.79
N ALA A 371 -26.59 -0.09 18.06
CA ALA A 371 -25.98 0.56 19.21
C ALA A 371 -24.43 0.43 19.27
N PHE A 372 -23.83 -0.59 18.65
CA PHE A 372 -22.37 -0.69 18.49
C PHE A 372 -21.85 0.04 17.25
N LEU A 373 -22.66 0.14 16.19
CA LEU A 373 -22.28 0.80 14.93
C LEU A 373 -22.38 2.33 15.00
N GLN A 374 -23.41 2.89 15.65
CA GLN A 374 -23.62 4.34 15.73
C GLN A 374 -22.43 5.13 16.28
N PRO A 375 -21.75 4.73 17.38
CA PRO A 375 -20.59 5.46 17.90
C PRO A 375 -19.40 5.46 16.93
N LEU A 376 -19.18 4.35 16.21
CA LEU A 376 -18.13 4.24 15.18
C LEU A 376 -18.44 5.18 14.00
N GLN A 377 -19.66 5.09 13.45
CA GLN A 377 -20.12 5.95 12.35
C GLN A 377 -20.07 7.44 12.71
N HIS A 378 -20.40 7.81 13.95
CA HIS A 378 -20.33 9.19 14.41
C HIS A 378 -18.88 9.69 14.53
N SER A 379 -17.97 8.85 15.04
CA SER A 379 -16.53 9.18 15.12
C SER A 379 -15.93 9.39 13.73
N ASP A 380 -16.25 8.50 12.78
CA ASP A 380 -15.81 8.57 11.38
C ASP A 380 -16.28 9.89 10.72
N GLN A 381 -17.57 10.23 10.86
CA GLN A 381 -18.14 11.47 10.33
C GLN A 381 -17.53 12.74 10.96
N GLN A 382 -17.32 12.76 12.28
CA GLN A 382 -16.71 13.92 12.97
C GLN A 382 -15.27 14.16 12.49
N PHE A 383 -14.49 13.10 12.31
CA PHE A 383 -13.12 13.18 11.82
C PHE A 383 -13.08 13.71 10.38
N GLU A 384 -13.89 13.16 9.48
CA GLU A 384 -13.97 13.62 8.09
C GLU A 384 -14.40 15.08 7.97
N GLN A 385 -15.47 15.49 8.67
CA GLN A 385 -15.94 16.88 8.66
C GLN A 385 -14.90 17.86 9.21
N THR A 386 -14.10 17.46 10.20
CA THR A 386 -13.06 18.31 10.79
C THR A 386 -11.84 18.39 9.89
N ASN A 387 -11.40 17.26 9.33
CA ASN A 387 -10.34 17.19 8.33
C ASN A 387 -10.67 18.05 7.09
N GLN A 388 -11.88 17.90 6.52
CA GLN A 388 -12.34 18.69 5.37
C GLN A 388 -12.37 20.20 5.68
N ARG A 389 -12.92 20.62 6.82
CA ARG A 389 -12.92 22.03 7.25
C ARG A 389 -11.50 22.60 7.35
N CYS A 390 -10.57 21.86 7.96
CA CYS A 390 -9.19 22.32 8.09
C CYS A 390 -8.42 22.32 6.76
N GLN A 391 -8.69 21.39 5.85
CA GLN A 391 -8.15 21.43 4.48
C GLN A 391 -8.66 22.66 3.72
N GLN A 392 -9.96 22.99 3.81
CA GLN A 392 -10.52 24.20 3.21
C GLN A 392 -9.96 25.49 3.82
N ALA A 393 -9.76 25.54 5.14
CA ALA A 393 -9.14 26.69 5.81
C ALA A 393 -7.69 26.90 5.34
N ARG A 394 -6.90 25.82 5.27
CA ARG A 394 -5.53 25.84 4.71
C ARG A 394 -5.51 26.23 3.23
N ALA A 395 -6.49 25.80 2.44
CA ALA A 395 -6.62 26.20 1.03
C ALA A 395 -6.79 27.71 0.87
N ARG A 396 -7.72 28.31 1.60
CA ARG A 396 -7.95 29.77 1.59
C ARG A 396 -6.70 30.53 2.04
N ALA A 397 -6.02 30.05 3.07
CA ALA A 397 -4.79 30.66 3.59
C ALA A 397 -3.61 30.61 2.59
N LEU A 398 -3.48 29.54 1.80
CA LEU A 398 -2.47 29.45 0.73
C LEU A 398 -2.85 30.35 -0.46
N GLN A 399 -4.10 30.33 -0.90
CA GLN A 399 -4.61 31.16 -1.98
C GLN A 399 -4.49 32.67 -1.69
N ALA A 400 -4.72 33.09 -0.43
CA ALA A 400 -4.49 34.46 0.03
C ALA A 400 -3.02 34.89 -0.02
N GLN A 401 -2.08 33.93 -0.05
CA GLN A 401 -0.63 34.13 -0.24
C GLN A 401 -0.19 33.83 -1.68
N GLY A 402 -1.13 33.66 -2.63
CA GLY A 402 -0.85 33.34 -4.02
C GLY A 402 -0.30 31.93 -4.26
N LEU A 403 -0.26 31.05 -3.25
CA LEU A 403 0.38 29.75 -3.33
C LEU A 403 -0.59 28.64 -3.76
N TRP A 404 -0.08 27.66 -4.52
CA TRP A 404 -0.82 26.44 -4.87
C TRP A 404 -1.02 25.51 -3.68
N LEU A 405 -2.13 24.77 -3.72
CA LEU A 405 -2.36 23.58 -2.91
C LEU A 405 -1.43 22.43 -3.31
N GLU A 406 -1.08 21.58 -2.34
CA GLU A 406 -0.39 20.31 -2.64
C GLU A 406 -1.21 19.40 -3.56
N ALA A 407 -2.54 19.52 -3.54
CA ALA A 407 -3.42 18.85 -4.50
C ALA A 407 -3.26 19.35 -5.94
N GLN A 408 -3.01 20.65 -6.15
CA GLN A 408 -2.72 21.22 -7.48
C GLN A 408 -1.32 20.79 -7.95
N ILE A 409 -0.33 20.86 -7.07
CA ILE A 409 1.04 20.39 -7.34
C ILE A 409 1.00 18.90 -7.72
N SER A 410 0.39 18.05 -6.88
CA SER A 410 0.19 16.62 -7.12
C SER A 410 -0.72 16.31 -8.33
N HIS A 411 -1.53 17.27 -8.80
CA HIS A 411 -2.22 17.13 -10.08
C HIS A 411 -1.21 17.28 -11.23
N THR A 412 -0.53 18.42 -11.30
CA THR A 412 0.45 18.78 -12.35
C THR A 412 1.61 17.79 -12.46
N LEU A 413 2.25 17.43 -11.34
CA LEU A 413 3.39 16.49 -11.32
C LEU A 413 3.02 15.12 -11.91
N ASN A 414 1.81 14.64 -11.65
CA ASN A 414 1.36 13.33 -12.12
C ASN A 414 0.73 13.39 -13.52
N ALA A 415 0.16 14.53 -13.94
CA ALA A 415 -0.25 14.73 -15.33
C ALA A 415 0.97 14.65 -16.28
N ALA A 416 2.09 15.29 -15.91
CA ALA A 416 3.33 15.19 -16.66
C ALA A 416 3.88 13.74 -16.70
N LYS A 417 3.91 13.03 -15.56
CA LYS A 417 4.34 11.61 -15.48
C LYS A 417 3.44 10.65 -16.26
N ASN A 418 2.13 10.87 -16.30
CA ASN A 418 1.21 10.02 -17.06
C ASN A 418 1.46 10.12 -18.58
N ASN A 419 2.00 11.25 -19.05
CA ASN A 419 2.20 11.53 -20.48
C ASN A 419 3.60 11.14 -20.99
N GLN A 420 4.59 10.89 -20.12
CA GLN A 420 5.97 10.55 -20.50
C GLN A 420 6.61 9.59 -19.46
N PRO A 421 7.19 8.45 -19.88
CA PRO A 421 7.82 7.49 -18.98
C PRO A 421 9.23 7.90 -18.51
N ASP A 422 9.90 8.80 -19.23
CA ASP A 422 11.25 9.27 -18.88
C ASP A 422 11.18 10.44 -17.89
N LEU A 423 11.69 10.22 -16.67
CA LEU A 423 11.72 11.22 -15.60
C LEU A 423 12.56 12.46 -15.93
N HIS A 424 13.56 12.37 -16.80
CA HIS A 424 14.35 13.52 -17.24
C HIS A 424 13.54 14.41 -18.19
N VAL A 425 12.83 13.81 -19.15
CA VAL A 425 11.91 14.53 -20.06
C VAL A 425 10.77 15.18 -19.29
N VAL A 426 10.18 14.45 -18.31
CA VAL A 426 9.16 15.00 -17.40
C VAL A 426 9.72 16.18 -16.60
N ALA A 427 10.93 16.07 -16.06
CA ALA A 427 11.52 17.14 -15.25
C ALA A 427 11.92 18.37 -16.09
N LEU A 428 12.39 18.20 -17.33
CA LEU A 428 12.63 19.30 -18.28
C LEU A 428 11.33 20.06 -18.58
N HIS A 429 10.26 19.35 -18.94
CA HIS A 429 8.95 19.95 -19.21
C HIS A 429 8.37 20.67 -17.98
N LEU A 430 8.55 20.10 -16.78
CA LEU A 430 8.13 20.74 -15.55
C LEU A 430 8.98 21.95 -15.19
N HIS A 431 10.30 21.96 -15.47
CA HIS A 431 11.18 23.13 -15.24
C HIS A 431 10.75 24.33 -16.12
N GLN A 432 10.32 24.08 -17.36
CA GLN A 432 9.71 25.11 -18.23
C GLN A 432 8.40 25.70 -17.67
N THR A 433 7.71 24.98 -16.76
CA THR A 433 6.51 25.47 -16.06
C THR A 433 6.89 26.18 -14.77
N ASP A 434 7.69 25.51 -13.93
CA ASP A 434 8.39 26.08 -12.78
C ASP A 434 9.57 25.16 -12.39
N PRO A 435 10.79 25.68 -12.23
CA PRO A 435 11.93 24.96 -11.67
C PRO A 435 11.64 24.16 -10.39
N ALA A 436 10.76 24.67 -9.50
CA ALA A 436 10.32 24.01 -8.29
C ALA A 436 9.56 22.68 -8.53
N LEU A 437 8.83 22.55 -9.65
CA LEU A 437 8.12 21.31 -9.98
C LEU A 437 9.07 20.21 -10.42
N ALA A 438 10.10 20.56 -11.19
CA ALA A 438 11.15 19.63 -11.61
C ALA A 438 11.93 19.08 -10.41
N GLY A 439 12.22 19.94 -9.43
CA GLY A 439 12.83 19.55 -8.14
C GLY A 439 12.01 18.55 -7.32
N ARG A 440 10.69 18.43 -7.57
CA ARG A 440 9.79 17.45 -6.94
C ARG A 440 9.61 16.14 -7.73
N VAL A 441 10.09 16.04 -8.97
CA VAL A 441 10.06 14.79 -9.76
C VAL A 441 11.38 14.05 -9.73
N LEU A 442 12.50 14.77 -9.86
CA LEU A 442 13.83 14.19 -9.71
C LEU A 442 14.03 13.61 -8.30
N PRO A 443 14.87 12.57 -8.11
CA PRO A 443 14.94 11.82 -6.86
C PRO A 443 15.36 12.66 -5.65
N ALA A 444 14.36 13.08 -4.88
CA ALA A 444 14.51 13.76 -3.60
C ALA A 444 14.39 12.76 -2.44
N ARG A 445 15.38 12.76 -1.54
CA ARG A 445 15.38 12.04 -0.25
C ARG A 445 14.93 10.57 -0.29
N LYS A 446 15.71 9.71 -0.95
CA LYS A 446 15.97 8.37 -0.37
C LYS A 446 16.94 8.61 0.81
N ASP A 447 16.54 8.40 2.07
CA ASP A 447 17.52 8.24 3.15
C ASP A 447 18.07 6.82 3.08
N VAL A 448 19.27 6.68 2.52
CA VAL A 448 19.85 5.37 2.21
C VAL A 448 20.69 4.91 3.39
N ARG A 449 20.20 3.86 4.06
CA ARG A 449 20.96 3.11 5.06
C ARG A 449 22.12 2.37 4.39
N VAL A 450 23.25 3.05 4.24
CA VAL A 450 24.53 2.41 3.92
C VAL A 450 25.00 1.57 5.11
N ALA A 451 25.81 0.54 4.85
CA ALA A 451 26.44 -0.23 5.92
C ALA A 451 27.43 0.67 6.69
N PRO A 452 27.60 0.50 8.02
CA PRO A 452 28.60 1.25 8.77
C PRO A 452 30.01 1.09 8.19
N LEU A 453 30.80 2.16 8.22
CA LEU A 453 32.22 2.11 7.85
C LEU A 453 32.97 1.23 8.87
N THR A 454 33.67 0.20 8.40
CA THR A 454 34.51 -0.69 9.22
C THR A 454 35.82 -0.95 8.49
N GLU A 455 36.89 -1.30 9.23
CA GLU A 455 38.20 -1.54 8.61
C GLU A 455 38.15 -2.63 7.52
N GLN A 456 37.35 -3.67 7.73
CA GLN A 456 37.08 -4.73 6.74
C GLN A 456 36.42 -4.24 5.45
N ASN A 457 35.69 -3.12 5.47
CA ASN A 457 35.03 -2.56 4.29
C ASN A 457 35.65 -1.24 3.77
N ARG A 458 36.57 -0.64 4.51
CA ARG A 458 37.20 0.67 4.20
C ARG A 458 37.82 0.71 2.80
N ALA A 459 38.58 -0.31 2.42
CA ALA A 459 39.18 -0.42 1.07
C ALA A 459 38.11 -0.47 -0.05
N ARG A 460 36.97 -1.12 0.19
CA ARG A 460 35.84 -1.20 -0.75
C ARG A 460 35.07 0.13 -0.85
N VAL A 461 35.02 0.90 0.24
CA VAL A 461 34.45 2.26 0.23
C VAL A 461 35.36 3.21 -0.55
N ILE A 462 36.68 3.16 -0.31
CA ILE A 462 37.67 3.93 -1.07
C ILE A 462 37.59 3.62 -2.58
N ALA A 463 37.53 2.35 -2.97
CA ALA A 463 37.38 1.97 -4.38
C ALA A 463 36.10 2.56 -5.03
N ARG A 464 34.99 2.68 -4.28
CA ARG A 464 33.75 3.29 -4.77
C ARG A 464 33.81 4.83 -4.84
N LEU A 465 34.55 5.48 -3.93
CA LEU A 465 34.80 6.92 -4.00
C LEU A 465 35.63 7.30 -5.24
N GLN A 466 36.44 6.36 -5.73
CA GLN A 466 37.21 6.49 -6.97
C GLN A 466 36.42 6.07 -8.22
N ASN A 467 35.62 5.00 -8.14
CA ASN A 467 34.70 4.55 -9.19
C ASN A 467 33.57 3.68 -8.61
N ALA A 468 32.35 4.21 -8.59
CA ALA A 468 31.17 3.53 -8.05
C ALA A 468 30.44 2.65 -9.08
N GLY A 469 30.81 2.70 -10.36
CA GLY A 469 30.21 1.92 -11.46
C GLY A 469 28.83 2.39 -11.94
N SER A 470 28.07 3.17 -11.16
CA SER A 470 26.86 3.85 -11.61
C SER A 470 26.57 5.12 -10.78
N ALA A 471 25.76 6.03 -11.34
CA ALA A 471 25.44 7.31 -10.72
C ALA A 471 24.69 7.19 -9.38
N GLU A 472 23.81 6.19 -9.24
CA GLU A 472 23.13 5.87 -7.97
C GLU A 472 24.13 5.37 -6.92
N HIS A 473 25.07 4.49 -7.30
CA HIS A 473 26.11 4.05 -6.37
C HIS A 473 27.07 5.18 -5.97
N ALA A 474 27.36 6.14 -6.86
CA ALA A 474 28.16 7.32 -6.53
C ALA A 474 27.43 8.21 -5.52
N GLY A 475 26.15 8.52 -5.77
CA GLY A 475 25.28 9.27 -4.86
C GLY A 475 25.20 8.62 -3.48
N PHE A 476 25.02 7.30 -3.41
CA PHE A 476 25.01 6.57 -2.14
C PHE A 476 26.40 6.54 -1.46
N THR A 477 27.49 6.54 -2.23
CA THR A 477 28.84 6.48 -1.66
C THR A 477 29.26 7.80 -1.01
N LEU A 478 28.75 8.95 -1.47
CA LEU A 478 28.91 10.24 -0.79
C LEU A 478 28.43 10.21 0.69
N LYS A 479 27.50 9.31 1.05
CA LYS A 479 27.03 9.14 2.44
C LYS A 479 28.16 8.73 3.40
N TYR A 480 29.19 8.02 2.92
CA TYR A 480 30.34 7.64 3.76
C TYR A 480 31.17 8.85 4.24
N LEU A 481 31.15 9.97 3.49
CA LEU A 481 31.81 11.20 3.90
C LEU A 481 31.20 11.78 5.19
N GLN A 482 29.91 11.51 5.46
CA GLN A 482 29.26 11.93 6.72
C GLN A 482 29.80 11.19 7.96
N TYR A 483 30.41 10.00 7.78
CA TYR A 483 31.00 9.17 8.84
C TYR A 483 32.50 9.42 9.05
N ASP A 484 33.27 9.60 7.96
CA ASP A 484 34.70 9.90 7.99
C ASP A 484 35.03 10.95 6.91
N THR A 485 35.27 12.20 7.31
CA THR A 485 35.63 13.29 6.38
C THR A 485 37.03 13.12 5.79
N ALA A 486 37.90 12.28 6.38
CA ALA A 486 39.20 11.96 5.76
C ALA A 486 39.06 11.04 4.52
N LEU A 487 37.89 10.43 4.29
CA LEU A 487 37.60 9.70 3.04
C LEU A 487 37.47 10.65 1.83
N ALA A 488 37.26 11.95 2.06
CA ALA A 488 37.01 12.91 0.99
C ALA A 488 38.18 13.05 0.00
N GLY A 489 39.43 12.87 0.46
CA GLY A 489 40.63 12.87 -0.38
C GLY A 489 40.77 11.66 -1.31
N TYR A 490 39.87 10.67 -1.24
CA TYR A 490 39.78 9.55 -2.18
C TYR A 490 38.66 9.73 -3.23
N TRP A 491 37.86 10.80 -3.15
CA TRP A 491 36.85 11.11 -4.14
C TRP A 491 37.51 11.40 -5.50
N GLN A 492 36.95 10.83 -6.57
CA GLN A 492 37.25 11.23 -7.94
C GLN A 492 35.96 11.73 -8.61
N PRO A 493 36.03 12.76 -9.49
CA PRO A 493 34.85 13.24 -10.22
C PRO A 493 34.21 12.12 -11.04
N GLN A 494 32.96 11.79 -10.71
CA GLN A 494 32.19 10.73 -11.36
C GLN A 494 30.69 11.10 -11.44
N PRO A 495 29.95 10.62 -12.44
CA PRO A 495 28.50 10.84 -12.55
C PRO A 495 27.79 10.42 -11.25
N THR A 496 26.86 11.26 -10.78
CA THR A 496 26.17 11.12 -9.49
C THR A 496 24.69 11.45 -9.69
N ASP A 497 23.75 10.68 -9.13
CA ASP A 497 22.30 10.90 -9.35
C ASP A 497 21.63 11.86 -8.33
N SER A 498 22.24 12.02 -7.15
CA SER A 498 21.71 12.83 -6.07
C SER A 498 22.81 13.33 -5.14
N LEU A 499 22.87 14.66 -4.94
CA LEU A 499 23.80 15.30 -4.00
C LEU A 499 23.29 15.32 -2.55
N GLN A 500 22.11 14.76 -2.28
CA GLN A 500 21.46 14.84 -0.97
C GLN A 500 22.29 14.21 0.17
N MET A 501 23.20 13.29 -0.15
CA MET A 501 24.11 12.68 0.83
C MET A 501 25.22 13.62 1.32
N LEU A 502 25.35 14.83 0.77
CA LEU A 502 26.21 15.90 1.28
C LEU A 502 25.49 16.82 2.28
N PHE A 503 24.20 16.61 2.57
CA PHE A 503 23.45 17.39 3.56
C PHE A 503 23.54 16.80 4.98
N LYS A 504 23.94 17.62 5.96
CA LYS A 504 24.09 17.26 7.39
C LYS A 504 23.27 18.21 8.30
N GLY A 505 22.09 18.62 7.83
CA GLY A 505 21.20 19.55 8.54
C GLY A 505 21.88 20.90 8.82
N LYS A 506 21.67 21.44 10.02
CA LYS A 506 22.30 22.70 10.48
C LYS A 506 23.83 22.64 10.55
N THR A 507 24.46 21.46 10.47
CA THR A 507 25.93 21.31 10.52
C THR A 507 26.59 21.27 9.13
N THR A 508 25.81 21.39 8.05
CA THR A 508 26.30 21.23 6.67
C THR A 508 27.45 22.18 6.30
N ALA A 509 27.42 23.45 6.73
CA ALA A 509 28.50 24.41 6.42
C ALA A 509 29.84 24.02 7.07
N ALA A 510 29.83 23.55 8.32
CA ALA A 510 31.04 23.07 9.00
C ALA A 510 31.57 21.77 8.35
N PHE A 511 30.65 20.84 8.04
CA PHE A 511 30.95 19.61 7.32
C PHE A 511 31.59 19.88 5.95
N TRP A 512 31.08 20.81 5.16
CA TRP A 512 31.66 21.17 3.86
C TRP A 512 33.04 21.84 3.99
N ARG A 513 33.27 22.66 5.03
CA ARG A 513 34.62 23.19 5.33
C ARG A 513 35.62 22.08 5.69
N GLU A 514 35.20 21.02 6.39
CA GLU A 514 36.04 19.82 6.57
C GLU A 514 36.35 19.12 5.24
N LEU A 515 35.37 18.98 4.33
CA LEU A 515 35.58 18.36 3.02
C LEU A 515 36.54 19.17 2.14
N LEU A 516 36.38 20.50 2.08
CA LEU A 516 37.29 21.42 1.37
C LEU A 516 38.73 21.30 1.89
N ALA A 517 38.91 21.27 3.21
CA ALA A 517 40.22 21.06 3.86
C ALA A 517 40.84 19.67 3.60
N ARG A 518 40.12 18.77 2.93
CA ARG A 518 40.58 17.45 2.47
C ARG A 518 40.67 17.34 0.95
N GLY A 519 40.50 18.44 0.20
CA GLY A 519 40.61 18.50 -1.26
C GLY A 519 39.34 18.14 -2.03
N PHE A 520 38.17 18.06 -1.38
CA PHE A 520 36.90 17.80 -2.04
C PHE A 520 36.33 19.08 -2.65
N SER A 521 35.84 19.00 -3.90
CA SER A 521 35.26 20.16 -4.61
C SER A 521 33.75 20.30 -4.37
N LEU A 522 33.30 21.49 -3.99
CA LEU A 522 31.87 21.83 -3.89
C LEU A 522 31.23 22.18 -5.23
N HIS A 523 31.99 22.24 -6.33
CA HIS A 523 31.47 22.38 -7.70
C HIS A 523 30.83 21.09 -8.25
N LEU A 524 30.61 20.07 -7.41
CA LEU A 524 29.98 18.82 -7.82
C LEU A 524 28.53 19.08 -8.29
N GLN A 525 28.24 18.61 -9.51
CA GLN A 525 26.89 18.56 -10.09
C GLN A 525 26.41 17.10 -10.18
N ASP A 526 25.10 16.89 -10.15
CA ASP A 526 24.49 15.60 -10.51
C ASP A 526 24.26 15.45 -12.02
N ILE A 527 23.80 14.27 -12.46
CA ILE A 527 23.51 13.97 -13.87
C ILE A 527 22.36 14.81 -14.48
N TYR A 528 21.69 15.64 -13.69
CA TYR A 528 20.68 16.61 -14.13
C TYR A 528 21.22 18.05 -14.10
N GLY A 529 22.53 18.22 -13.90
CA GLY A 529 23.23 19.50 -13.81
C GLY A 529 23.02 20.25 -12.49
N ARG A 530 22.35 19.66 -11.49
CA ARG A 530 22.04 20.36 -10.23
C ARG A 530 23.27 20.39 -9.33
N ASN A 531 23.57 21.57 -8.80
CA ASN A 531 24.64 21.80 -7.82
C ASN A 531 24.10 21.75 -6.36
N LEU A 532 24.91 22.18 -5.40
CA LEU A 532 24.63 22.09 -3.95
C LEU A 532 23.71 23.19 -3.36
N TYR A 533 23.26 24.19 -4.12
CA TYR A 533 22.41 25.26 -3.55
C TYR A 533 21.14 24.74 -2.84
N PRO A 534 20.39 23.74 -3.36
CA PRO A 534 19.25 23.17 -2.63
C PRO A 534 19.59 22.63 -1.23
N GLN A 535 20.77 22.03 -1.05
CA GLN A 535 21.26 21.57 0.25
C GLN A 535 21.76 22.73 1.13
N ALA A 536 22.34 23.77 0.53
CA ALA A 536 22.82 24.96 1.24
C ALA A 536 21.66 25.78 1.83
N PHE A 537 20.66 26.11 1.01
CA PHE A 537 19.47 26.84 1.45
C PHE A 537 18.61 26.05 2.47
N ALA A 538 18.66 24.72 2.44
CA ALA A 538 18.08 23.87 3.48
C ALA A 538 18.90 23.80 4.78
N ALA A 539 20.18 24.20 4.77
CA ALA A 539 21.07 24.17 5.93
C ALA A 539 21.14 25.53 6.66
N GLY A 540 21.18 26.63 5.92
CA GLY A 540 21.24 27.99 6.44
C GLY A 540 22.18 28.91 5.64
N PRO A 541 22.19 30.23 5.93
CA PRO A 541 22.93 31.22 5.15
C PRO A 541 24.43 30.95 5.10
N ASP A 542 25.04 30.42 6.17
CA ASP A 542 26.46 30.06 6.24
C ASP A 542 26.88 29.03 5.17
N ALA A 543 25.97 28.12 4.78
CA ALA A 543 26.24 27.14 3.73
C ALA A 543 26.08 27.75 2.33
N VAL A 544 25.19 28.75 2.17
CA VAL A 544 25.02 29.49 0.91
C VAL A 544 26.21 30.42 0.67
N ALA A 545 26.67 31.11 1.72
CA ALA A 545 27.89 31.92 1.70
C ALA A 545 29.11 31.08 1.30
N LEU A 546 29.28 29.88 1.86
CA LEU A 546 30.38 28.99 1.49
C LEU A 546 30.39 28.59 0.01
N LEU A 547 29.22 28.37 -0.61
CA LEU A 547 29.16 28.09 -2.06
C LEU A 547 29.51 29.33 -2.91
N LEU A 548 29.23 30.53 -2.42
CA LEU A 548 29.60 31.79 -3.08
C LEU A 548 31.08 32.15 -2.88
N GLU A 549 31.63 31.86 -1.70
CA GLU A 549 33.07 31.93 -1.35
C GLU A 549 33.89 31.06 -2.32
N GLU A 550 33.46 29.80 -2.53
CA GLU A 550 34.05 28.85 -3.48
C GLU A 550 33.64 29.10 -4.96
N ASN A 551 32.88 30.15 -5.25
CA ASN A 551 32.43 30.53 -6.61
C ASN A 551 31.68 29.42 -7.38
N VAL A 552 30.82 28.65 -6.69
CA VAL A 552 29.89 27.70 -7.32
C VAL A 552 28.80 28.48 -8.09
N ALA A 553 28.67 28.16 -9.39
CA ALA A 553 27.83 28.90 -10.33
C ALA A 553 26.36 29.00 -9.88
N VAL A 554 25.84 30.23 -9.83
CA VAL A 554 24.51 30.57 -9.31
C VAL A 554 23.37 30.25 -10.27
N ASP A 555 23.67 30.22 -11.58
CA ASP A 555 22.76 30.11 -12.73
C ASP A 555 22.83 28.74 -13.44
N GLN A 556 23.46 27.74 -12.80
CA GLN A 556 23.65 26.40 -13.39
C GLN A 556 22.93 25.28 -12.61
N PRO A 557 21.63 25.13 -12.87
CA PRO A 557 20.99 23.81 -12.95
C PRO A 557 20.37 23.59 -14.34
N SER A 558 20.73 22.51 -15.04
CA SER A 558 20.06 22.16 -16.30
C SER A 558 18.60 21.74 -16.11
N VAL A 559 18.24 21.31 -14.89
CA VAL A 559 16.87 20.98 -14.48
C VAL A 559 16.69 21.24 -12.99
N GLY A 560 15.71 22.07 -12.61
CA GLY A 560 15.39 22.37 -11.21
C GLY A 560 15.73 23.82 -10.79
N PRO A 561 15.48 24.19 -9.53
CA PRO A 561 15.59 25.57 -9.05
C PRO A 561 17.05 25.99 -8.83
N ASP A 562 17.37 27.22 -9.18
CA ASP A 562 18.72 27.80 -9.07
C ASP A 562 18.94 28.58 -7.76
N ALA A 563 20.06 29.30 -7.67
CA ALA A 563 20.38 30.06 -6.47
C ALA A 563 19.43 31.24 -6.23
N LEU A 564 18.92 31.90 -7.28
CA LEU A 564 17.99 33.03 -7.12
C LEU A 564 16.56 32.55 -6.84
N ASP A 565 16.08 31.49 -7.49
CA ASP A 565 14.80 30.85 -7.19
C ASP A 565 14.69 30.54 -5.70
N LEU A 566 15.71 29.85 -5.15
CA LEU A 566 15.77 29.47 -3.75
C LEU A 566 15.90 30.68 -2.81
N ALA A 567 16.70 31.69 -3.17
CA ALA A 567 16.84 32.91 -2.39
C ALA A 567 15.55 33.74 -2.34
N LEU A 568 14.80 33.84 -3.45
CA LEU A 568 13.52 34.55 -3.53
C LEU A 568 12.41 33.78 -2.80
N ASP A 569 12.38 32.45 -2.91
CA ASP A 569 11.40 31.60 -2.22
C ASP A 569 11.61 31.60 -0.70
N ILE A 570 12.86 31.57 -0.22
CA ILE A 570 13.17 31.81 1.21
C ILE A 570 12.81 33.23 1.62
N SER A 571 13.16 34.25 0.81
CA SER A 571 12.84 35.65 1.13
C SER A 571 11.33 35.88 1.28
N TYR A 572 10.54 35.16 0.48
CA TYR A 572 9.09 35.14 0.53
C TYR A 572 8.56 34.46 1.80
N ARG A 573 9.04 33.24 2.08
CA ARG A 573 8.63 32.41 3.24
C ARG A 573 8.95 33.08 4.57
N ASP A 574 10.17 33.61 4.71
CA ASP A 574 10.70 34.15 5.96
C ASP A 574 10.37 35.65 6.14
N LYS A 575 9.67 36.25 5.17
CA LYS A 575 9.23 37.66 5.14
C LYS A 575 10.36 38.67 5.36
N LYS A 576 11.56 38.33 4.88
CA LYS A 576 12.80 39.09 5.01
C LYS A 576 13.76 38.64 3.90
N LEU A 577 14.48 39.56 3.27
CA LEU A 577 15.47 39.21 2.25
C LEU A 577 16.52 38.23 2.79
N HIS A 578 16.83 37.20 1.99
CA HIS A 578 17.96 36.31 2.25
C HIS A 578 19.28 37.10 2.16
N PRO A 579 20.23 36.96 3.11
CA PRO A 579 21.43 37.82 3.16
C PRO A 579 22.27 37.81 1.87
N ALA A 580 22.38 36.66 1.21
CA ALA A 580 23.18 36.50 -0.01
C ALA A 580 22.45 36.92 -1.31
N LEU A 581 21.21 37.41 -1.24
CA LEU A 581 20.37 37.68 -2.42
C LEU A 581 21.03 38.66 -3.40
N LEU A 582 21.65 39.73 -2.90
CA LEU A 582 22.34 40.73 -3.73
C LEU A 582 23.54 40.12 -4.47
N GLU A 583 24.39 39.36 -3.76
CA GLU A 583 25.58 38.72 -4.34
C GLU A 583 25.18 37.70 -5.42
N ILE A 584 24.12 36.92 -5.17
CA ILE A 584 23.57 35.99 -6.17
C ILE A 584 23.13 36.75 -7.43
N MET A 585 22.37 37.84 -7.28
CA MET A 585 21.96 38.67 -8.43
C MET A 585 23.14 39.30 -9.17
N GLN A 586 24.18 39.75 -8.46
CA GLN A 586 25.41 40.29 -9.06
C GLN A 586 26.23 39.23 -9.83
N LYS A 587 26.14 37.94 -9.44
CA LYS A 587 26.87 36.83 -10.11
C LYS A 587 26.11 36.19 -11.27
N MET A 588 24.83 36.52 -11.50
CA MET A 588 24.04 35.99 -12.63
C MET A 588 24.13 36.87 -13.89
N ALA A 589 24.13 36.22 -15.07
CA ALA A 589 24.20 36.94 -16.34
C ALA A 589 22.90 37.70 -16.72
N LYS A 590 21.74 37.16 -16.34
CA LYS A 590 20.38 37.71 -16.62
C LYS A 590 19.34 36.98 -15.74
N PRO A 591 18.15 37.56 -15.52
CA PRO A 591 17.05 36.85 -14.87
C PRO A 591 16.29 35.95 -15.86
N GLU A 592 15.69 34.88 -15.33
CA GLU A 592 14.74 34.02 -16.02
C GLU A 592 13.28 34.40 -15.71
N GLY A 593 12.33 33.84 -16.48
CA GLY A 593 10.89 34.05 -16.23
C GLY A 593 10.40 33.50 -14.89
N SER A 594 11.09 32.47 -14.36
CA SER A 594 10.94 31.94 -13.01
C SER A 594 11.25 33.01 -11.95
N HIS A 595 12.42 33.64 -12.05
CA HIS A 595 12.87 34.72 -11.16
C HIS A 595 11.92 35.92 -11.18
N LEU A 596 11.53 36.37 -12.37
CA LEU A 596 10.67 37.54 -12.55
C LEU A 596 9.26 37.28 -11.99
N SER A 597 8.71 36.08 -12.19
CA SER A 597 7.46 35.65 -11.56
C SER A 597 7.57 35.53 -10.03
N ARG A 598 8.75 35.14 -9.49
CA ARG A 598 9.01 35.11 -8.03
C ARG A 598 9.15 36.52 -7.43
N LEU A 599 9.82 37.43 -8.11
CA LEU A 599 9.88 38.87 -7.79
C LEU A 599 8.49 39.49 -7.82
N ARG A 600 7.64 39.11 -8.78
CA ARG A 600 6.23 39.49 -8.85
C ARG A 600 5.41 38.97 -7.67
N ARG A 601 5.61 37.72 -7.22
CA ARG A 601 4.96 37.21 -6.00
C ARG A 601 5.40 38.01 -4.76
N LEU A 602 6.69 38.34 -4.63
CA LEU A 602 7.19 39.21 -3.56
C LEU A 602 6.52 40.60 -3.60
N GLN A 603 6.46 41.24 -4.77
CA GLN A 603 5.78 42.53 -4.97
C GLN A 603 4.31 42.49 -4.55
N GLN A 604 3.57 41.45 -4.95
CA GLN A 604 2.12 41.36 -4.76
C GLN A 604 1.70 40.90 -3.35
N TYR A 605 2.48 40.02 -2.71
CA TYR A 605 2.07 39.37 -1.46
C TYR A 605 3.03 39.59 -0.26
N GLN A 606 4.24 40.12 -0.47
CA GLN A 606 5.15 40.55 0.60
C GLN A 606 5.75 41.94 0.30
N PRO A 607 4.93 42.99 0.08
CA PRO A 607 5.39 44.28 -0.44
C PRO A 607 6.48 44.95 0.40
N ALA A 608 6.50 44.76 1.73
CA ALA A 608 7.58 45.28 2.58
C ALA A 608 8.97 44.68 2.25
N VAL A 609 9.01 43.39 1.91
CA VAL A 609 10.23 42.68 1.48
C VAL A 609 10.66 43.19 0.10
N PHE A 610 9.70 43.40 -0.80
CA PHE A 610 9.96 43.95 -2.13
C PHE A 610 10.50 45.39 -2.07
N THR A 611 9.94 46.26 -1.22
CA THR A 611 10.47 47.61 -0.97
C THR A 611 11.91 47.55 -0.42
N THR A 612 12.22 46.59 0.46
CA THR A 612 13.60 46.40 0.95
C THR A 612 14.54 45.98 -0.18
N LEU A 613 14.07 45.17 -1.14
CA LEU A 613 14.86 44.80 -2.32
C LEU A 613 15.12 46.00 -3.22
N GLN A 614 14.10 46.81 -3.52
CA GLN A 614 14.26 48.06 -4.28
C GLN A 614 15.29 49.00 -3.63
N GLN A 615 15.28 49.13 -2.31
CA GLN A 615 16.25 49.94 -1.56
C GLN A 615 17.67 49.36 -1.61
N THR A 616 17.80 48.03 -1.60
CA THR A 616 19.10 47.33 -1.71
C THR A 616 19.68 47.47 -3.12
N LEU A 617 18.85 47.37 -4.17
CA LEU A 617 19.24 47.53 -5.57
C LEU A 617 19.36 48.99 -6.03
N ALA A 618 19.04 49.98 -5.17
CA ALA A 618 19.07 51.41 -5.53
C ALA A 618 20.47 51.94 -5.92
N LYS A 619 21.54 51.17 -5.68
CA LYS A 619 22.93 51.46 -6.10
C LYS A 619 23.39 50.64 -7.30
N GLU A 620 22.57 49.70 -7.78
CA GLU A 620 22.89 48.69 -8.78
C GLU A 620 21.92 48.83 -9.97
N PRO A 621 22.07 49.87 -10.82
CA PRO A 621 21.05 50.24 -11.80
C PRO A 621 20.73 49.13 -12.81
N LEU A 622 21.70 48.27 -13.15
CA LEU A 622 21.49 47.11 -14.04
C LEU A 622 20.62 46.02 -13.40
N LEU A 623 20.66 45.86 -12.08
CA LEU A 623 19.82 44.90 -11.33
C LEU A 623 18.47 45.54 -10.95
N LEU A 624 18.43 46.84 -10.68
CA LEU A 624 17.20 47.59 -10.42
C LEU A 624 16.25 47.54 -11.64
N ALA A 625 16.81 47.57 -12.85
CA ALA A 625 16.07 47.42 -14.11
C ALA A 625 15.32 46.07 -14.21
N TRP A 626 15.71 45.03 -13.47
CA TRP A 626 14.98 43.74 -13.45
C TRP A 626 13.65 43.84 -12.69
N LEU A 627 13.41 44.94 -11.95
CA LEU A 627 12.16 45.22 -11.27
C LEU A 627 11.20 46.07 -12.11
N GLU A 628 11.62 46.50 -13.30
CA GLU A 628 10.76 47.19 -14.27
C GLU A 628 9.81 46.21 -14.97
N ASP A 629 8.57 46.65 -15.18
CA ASP A 629 7.51 45.91 -15.87
C ASP A 629 7.26 44.45 -15.43
N LEU A 630 7.49 44.15 -14.15
CA LEU A 630 7.05 42.90 -13.48
C LEU A 630 5.53 42.65 -13.65
N SER A 631 4.77 43.67 -14.02
CA SER A 631 3.37 43.61 -14.46
C SER A 631 3.08 42.60 -15.58
N ARG A 632 4.07 42.27 -16.43
CA ARG A 632 3.91 41.27 -17.51
C ARG A 632 3.99 39.81 -17.04
N TYR A 633 4.40 39.59 -15.79
CA TYR A 633 4.58 38.25 -15.22
C TYR A 633 3.43 37.95 -14.26
N ASP A 634 3.04 36.68 -14.21
CA ASP A 634 2.15 36.17 -13.18
C ASP A 634 2.92 36.03 -11.85
N ALA A 635 2.22 36.18 -10.73
CA ALA A 635 2.81 35.92 -9.42
C ALA A 635 3.06 34.41 -9.27
N ASN A 636 4.33 34.00 -9.23
CA ASN A 636 4.74 32.60 -9.14
C ASN A 636 4.06 31.92 -7.93
N PRO A 637 3.30 30.81 -8.11
CA PRO A 637 2.51 30.24 -7.02
C PRO A 637 3.20 29.10 -6.24
N LEU A 638 4.52 28.91 -6.43
CA LEU A 638 5.24 27.72 -5.97
C LEU A 638 6.49 28.09 -5.17
N LEU A 639 6.82 27.23 -4.21
CA LEU A 639 8.06 27.32 -3.43
C LEU A 639 8.92 26.08 -3.73
N ALA A 640 10.15 26.34 -4.19
CA ALA A 640 11.22 25.37 -4.40
C ALA A 640 11.74 24.81 -3.08
N VAL A 641 11.83 25.65 -2.04
CA VAL A 641 11.93 25.21 -0.65
C VAL A 641 10.58 24.65 -0.20
N ALA A 642 10.57 23.37 0.16
CA ALA A 642 9.39 22.74 0.74
C ALA A 642 9.04 23.36 2.11
N ASN A 643 7.74 23.39 2.42
CA ASN A 643 7.29 23.42 3.80
C ASN A 643 7.46 21.98 4.34
N GLU A 644 8.27 21.82 5.39
CA GLU A 644 8.36 20.58 6.18
C GLU A 644 7.27 20.53 7.26
#